data_AF-A0A3Q9QV85-F1
#
_entry.id   AF-A0A3Q9QV85-F1
#
_cell.length_a   1.000
_cell.length_b   1.000
_cell.length_c   1.000
_cell.angle_alpha   90.00
_cell.angle_beta   90.00
_cell.angle_gamma   90.00
#
_symmetry.space_group_name_H-M   'P 1'
#
loop_
_entity.id
_entity.type
_entity.pdbx_description
1 polymer ?
#
loop_
_entity_poly.entity_id
_entity_poly.type
_entity_poly.pdbx_seq_one_letter_code
_entity_poly.pdbx_strand_id
1 'polypeptide(L)'
;MRKAVILVLTVLLAGGSLPARMSAEESTDTAVNEYILQENSVPAKVEYNYKSFFPKLTYRNGIGEVEGVVAHETANNSSTISGEISYMSRNYRKAFVHAFVDDSRVIEIHSPNYGAWGAGSAANQRFVHIELVRVKTFEQFARSINNYAAYIASMLYRYNLPVIDAEKTGSGTLWSHKAVTNFLGRTTHKDPHGYFEKWDYNWNQFVQLVMMKYQQLPDKEANTNRLGQVRSSNAAIFQNYNDSSTRTKAGTANINKTLFVKKLALVEGQLYYLLSEQTGGENGNRTVGWVKAGDIISYPNAAVDQRAKTLYFTGKGSAYSIAWGAKKDVVINSLSIYKDREFKINKTEKVGNNIWYRGSLNGKTVWIQSIYLGAKVERTTSRLGRISNGSVKIFKTIGNPEGVIQAGSANTDKIFYIKKQATVNGAAYYLLSSQPSSVKGVIGWVKSTDLASHTHVGVDQEAKLMYLTGNGGSYSKPWGSGKDTVYKTLSKYKNKEFKVNLTEKVGNDVWYRGSLNGKTVWIHSSHVKKTLESTTSRLGIIKNSNIKIYKTLGSGSSYKVGSAYTNKVFYIKRQGKLSGQTYYRLSKNSNGSGMVGWVKSTDLTSNRYTVTSFRAKTMRLSSKGSAYSKPWGGTKDVVYRDLASYKNRKFTARQTAQVGTTHWYQVTLAGKTVWIKK
;
A
#
# COMPACT_ATOMS: atom_id res chain seq x y z
N MET A 1 71.52 -12.11 -26.16
CA MET A 1 72.87 -11.53 -25.98
C MET A 1 72.74 -10.27 -25.12
N ARG A 2 73.28 -10.32 -23.90
CA ARG A 2 73.33 -9.20 -22.97
C ARG A 2 74.32 -8.15 -23.50
N LYS A 3 73.92 -6.88 -23.57
CA LYS A 3 74.85 -5.75 -23.57
C LYS A 3 74.51 -4.87 -22.39
N ALA A 4 75.40 -4.88 -21.41
CA ALA A 4 75.43 -3.95 -20.30
C ALA A 4 75.90 -2.59 -20.84
N VAL A 5 75.21 -1.53 -20.43
CA VAL A 5 75.74 -0.17 -20.49
C VAL A 5 75.68 0.36 -19.07
N ILE A 6 76.88 0.52 -18.50
CA ILE A 6 77.14 1.22 -17.26
C ILE A 6 77.02 2.70 -17.57
N LEU A 7 76.14 3.43 -16.88
CA LEU A 7 76.12 4.89 -16.91
C LEU A 7 76.52 5.41 -15.53
N VAL A 8 77.72 5.98 -15.48
CA VAL A 8 78.29 6.73 -14.35
C VAL A 8 77.58 8.08 -14.29
N LEU A 9 76.99 8.42 -13.14
CA LEU A 9 76.32 9.69 -12.92
C LEU A 9 77.31 10.70 -12.34
N THR A 10 77.79 11.62 -13.18
CA THR A 10 78.60 12.77 -12.77
C THR A 10 77.67 13.89 -12.31
N VAL A 11 77.85 14.35 -11.06
CA VAL A 11 77.14 15.50 -10.50
C VAL A 11 77.74 16.79 -11.04
N LEU A 12 76.93 17.62 -11.70
CA LEU A 12 77.25 19.04 -11.92
C LEU A 12 76.03 19.88 -11.50
N LEU A 13 76.25 20.73 -10.49
CA LEU A 13 75.31 21.77 -10.06
C LEU A 13 75.29 22.92 -11.08
N ALA A 14 74.11 23.36 -11.48
CA ALA A 14 73.83 24.74 -11.88
C ALA A 14 72.35 25.05 -11.65
N GLY A 15 72.09 26.16 -10.95
CA GLY A 15 70.78 26.50 -10.39
C GLY A 15 69.79 27.11 -11.37
N GLY A 16 68.51 26.98 -11.02
CA GLY A 16 67.37 27.64 -11.65
C GLY A 16 66.16 27.56 -10.73
N SER A 17 65.58 28.71 -10.42
CA SER A 17 64.58 29.00 -9.38
C SER A 17 63.32 28.12 -9.38
N LEU A 18 63.00 27.54 -8.22
CA LEU A 18 61.73 26.90 -7.86
C LEU A 18 60.80 27.90 -7.14
N PRO A 19 59.48 27.96 -7.43
CA PRO A 19 58.53 28.59 -6.54
C PRO A 19 57.89 27.59 -5.55
N ALA A 20 57.69 28.09 -4.34
CA ALA A 20 56.83 27.58 -3.25
C ALA A 20 57.26 26.29 -2.54
N ARG A 21 58.06 26.48 -1.48
CA ARG A 21 58.19 25.57 -0.33
C ARG A 21 56.82 25.10 0.15
N MET A 22 56.51 23.82 -0.05
CA MET A 22 55.73 23.08 0.93
C MET A 22 56.65 22.86 2.14
N SER A 23 56.22 23.32 3.31
CA SER A 23 56.85 22.98 4.58
C SER A 23 56.81 21.46 4.74
N ALA A 24 57.95 20.82 4.52
CA ALA A 24 58.22 19.51 5.07
C ALA A 24 58.28 19.67 6.59
N GLU A 25 57.22 19.24 7.29
CA GLU A 25 57.40 18.76 8.66
C GLU A 25 58.32 17.54 8.58
N GLU A 26 59.27 17.50 9.51
CA GLU A 26 60.48 16.67 9.55
C GLU A 26 60.27 15.21 9.13
N SER A 27 61.13 14.75 8.21
CA SER A 27 61.40 13.35 7.98
C SER A 27 62.06 12.74 9.21
N THR A 28 61.29 11.99 10.01
CA THR A 28 61.87 10.89 10.78
C THR A 28 61.78 9.66 9.90
N ASP A 29 62.78 9.47 9.05
CA ASP A 29 63.07 8.14 8.55
C ASP A 29 63.40 7.28 9.79
N THR A 30 62.84 6.07 9.85
CA THR A 30 62.71 5.35 11.13
C THR A 30 63.28 3.96 11.06
N ALA A 31 63.89 3.53 12.17
CA ALA A 31 64.60 2.27 12.30
C ALA A 31 63.82 1.06 11.75
N VAL A 32 62.48 0.98 11.92
CA VAL A 32 61.68 -0.14 11.42
C VAL A 32 61.58 -0.14 9.89
N ASN A 33 61.19 0.97 9.26
CA ASN A 33 61.05 1.03 7.81
C ASN A 33 62.41 0.91 7.12
N GLU A 34 63.44 1.58 7.66
CA GLU A 34 64.82 1.46 7.19
C GLU A 34 65.31 0.01 7.27
N TYR A 35 65.10 -0.65 8.41
CA TYR A 35 65.45 -2.07 8.57
C TYR A 35 64.75 -2.96 7.54
N ILE A 36 63.43 -2.76 7.31
CA ILE A 36 62.69 -3.52 6.29
C ILE A 36 63.27 -3.33 4.89
N LEU A 37 63.66 -2.10 4.54
CA LEU A 37 64.22 -1.76 3.23
C LEU A 37 65.65 -2.30 3.06
N GLN A 38 66.47 -2.28 4.12
CA GLN A 38 67.84 -2.79 4.13
C GLN A 38 67.88 -4.33 4.05
N GLU A 39 67.03 -5.02 4.81
CA GLU A 39 66.95 -6.48 4.84
C GLU A 39 66.44 -7.08 3.52
N ASN A 40 65.84 -6.26 2.63
CA ASN A 40 65.26 -6.68 1.34
C ASN A 40 64.36 -7.93 1.47
N SER A 41 63.65 -8.03 2.59
CA SER A 41 62.86 -9.22 2.94
C SER A 41 61.63 -9.33 2.04
N VAL A 42 61.51 -10.46 1.33
CA VAL A 42 60.36 -10.76 0.47
C VAL A 42 59.12 -10.98 1.36
N PRO A 43 58.01 -10.24 1.14
CA PRO A 43 56.78 -10.46 1.88
C PRO A 43 56.25 -11.89 1.73
N ALA A 44 55.64 -12.42 2.79
CA ALA A 44 55.03 -13.74 2.79
C ALA A 44 53.96 -13.86 1.69
N LYS A 45 53.89 -15.05 1.06
CA LYS A 45 52.85 -15.36 0.08
C LYS A 45 51.49 -15.44 0.76
N VAL A 46 50.45 -15.02 0.05
CA VAL A 46 49.06 -15.12 0.52
C VAL A 46 48.61 -16.57 0.48
N GLU A 47 48.19 -17.09 1.63
CA GLU A 47 47.49 -18.36 1.79
C GLU A 47 45.98 -18.12 1.78
N TYR A 48 45.22 -19.00 1.13
CA TYR A 48 43.76 -18.92 1.10
C TYR A 48 43.14 -20.04 1.93
N ASN A 49 42.43 -19.67 2.98
CA ASN A 49 41.74 -20.60 3.88
C ASN A 49 40.29 -20.17 4.12
N TYR A 50 39.55 -20.02 3.02
CA TYR A 50 38.18 -19.52 3.06
C TYR A 50 37.23 -20.41 3.86
N LYS A 51 36.48 -19.78 4.75
CA LYS A 51 35.44 -20.47 5.53
C LYS A 51 34.09 -20.36 4.84
N SER A 52 33.55 -21.49 4.38
CA SER A 52 32.28 -21.56 3.65
C SER A 52 31.07 -21.11 4.48
N PHE A 53 31.15 -21.20 5.80
CA PHE A 53 30.09 -20.82 6.73
C PHE A 53 30.03 -19.33 7.08
N PHE A 54 31.00 -18.51 6.63
CA PHE A 54 30.89 -17.07 6.77
C PHE A 54 29.80 -16.50 5.85
N PRO A 55 29.02 -15.51 6.34
CA PRO A 55 28.00 -14.88 5.52
C PRO A 55 28.64 -14.11 4.36
N LYS A 56 28.04 -14.20 3.17
CA LYS A 56 28.44 -13.42 1.99
C LYS A 56 27.70 -12.09 1.95
N LEU A 57 28.29 -11.07 2.57
CA LEU A 57 27.69 -9.74 2.69
C LEU A 57 28.04 -8.88 1.47
N THR A 58 27.08 -8.17 0.90
CA THR A 58 27.35 -7.23 -0.20
C THR A 58 27.80 -5.88 0.37
N TYR A 59 28.86 -5.28 -0.19
CA TYR A 59 29.19 -3.88 0.11
C TYR A 59 28.07 -2.94 -0.34
N ARG A 60 28.05 -1.70 0.17
CA ARG A 60 26.97 -0.75 -0.11
C ARG A 60 26.83 -0.39 -1.59
N ASN A 61 27.89 -0.54 -2.39
CA ASN A 61 27.86 -0.27 -3.84
C ASN A 61 27.75 -1.53 -4.71
N GLY A 62 27.84 -2.74 -4.14
CA GLY A 62 27.81 -3.99 -4.90
C GLY A 62 28.87 -5.00 -4.46
N ILE A 63 28.83 -6.21 -5.04
CA ILE A 63 29.86 -7.24 -4.82
C ILE A 63 31.17 -6.74 -5.43
N GLY A 64 32.27 -6.81 -4.68
CA GLY A 64 33.58 -6.35 -5.14
C GLY A 64 33.77 -4.83 -5.23
N GLU A 65 32.75 -4.03 -4.88
CA GLU A 65 32.85 -2.57 -4.86
C GLU A 65 33.41 -2.08 -3.51
N VAL A 66 34.65 -2.47 -3.25
CA VAL A 66 35.44 -2.07 -2.08
C VAL A 66 35.78 -0.59 -2.16
N GLU A 67 35.68 0.12 -1.04
CA GLU A 67 36.02 1.55 -0.94
C GLU A 67 37.34 1.81 -0.20
N GLY A 68 37.94 0.77 0.38
CA GLY A 68 39.16 0.89 1.17
C GLY A 68 39.44 -0.35 2.02
N VAL A 69 40.44 -0.22 2.88
CA VAL A 69 40.93 -1.25 3.78
C VAL A 69 41.06 -0.65 5.18
N VAL A 70 40.57 -1.36 6.19
CA VAL A 70 40.79 -1.06 7.61
C VAL A 70 41.92 -1.94 8.11
N ALA A 71 42.94 -1.27 8.63
CA ALA A 71 44.03 -1.86 9.35
C ALA A 71 43.67 -2.01 10.84
N HIS A 72 43.71 -3.25 11.32
CA HIS A 72 43.43 -3.66 12.69
C HIS A 72 44.64 -4.29 13.36
N GLU A 73 44.56 -4.45 14.68
CA GLU A 73 45.40 -5.40 15.40
C GLU A 73 44.55 -6.34 16.30
N THR A 74 45.13 -7.48 16.64
CA THR A 74 44.40 -8.53 17.38
C THR A 74 44.18 -8.23 18.87
N ALA A 75 44.76 -7.15 19.39
CA ALA A 75 44.79 -6.77 20.80
C ALA A 75 45.28 -7.85 21.80
N ASN A 76 45.85 -8.96 21.33
CA ASN A 76 46.21 -10.12 22.15
C ASN A 76 47.70 -10.45 22.04
N ASN A 77 48.45 -10.32 23.13
CA ASN A 77 49.91 -10.52 23.15
C ASN A 77 50.34 -11.99 23.15
N SER A 78 49.42 -12.93 23.37
CA SER A 78 49.73 -14.36 23.57
C SER A 78 49.18 -15.25 22.46
N SER A 79 48.40 -14.70 21.52
CA SER A 79 47.82 -15.48 20.45
C SER A 79 48.80 -15.74 19.31
N THR A 80 48.42 -16.71 18.49
CA THR A 80 49.07 -17.00 17.20
C THR A 80 48.03 -16.78 16.10
N ILE A 81 48.47 -16.58 14.85
CA ILE A 81 47.55 -16.44 13.71
C ILE A 81 46.58 -17.62 13.60
N SER A 82 47.03 -18.85 13.86
CA SER A 82 46.18 -20.04 13.88
C SER A 82 45.16 -20.01 15.02
N GLY A 83 45.57 -19.51 16.20
CA GLY A 83 44.70 -19.33 17.36
C GLY A 83 43.60 -18.30 17.10
N GLU A 84 43.96 -17.14 16.53
CA GLU A 84 43.03 -16.07 16.16
C GLU A 84 42.02 -16.54 15.11
N ILE A 85 42.48 -17.17 14.02
CA ILE A 85 41.60 -17.73 12.99
C ILE A 85 40.64 -18.76 13.60
N SER A 86 41.13 -19.62 14.48
CA SER A 86 40.31 -20.67 15.13
C SER A 86 39.26 -20.06 16.07
N TYR A 87 39.66 -19.09 16.90
CA TYR A 87 38.76 -18.38 17.79
C TYR A 87 37.68 -17.63 17.01
N MET A 88 38.07 -16.90 15.97
CA MET A 88 37.14 -16.13 15.15
C MET A 88 36.23 -17.02 14.32
N SER A 89 36.71 -18.15 13.81
CA SER A 89 35.87 -19.15 13.13
C SER A 89 34.75 -19.67 14.04
N ARG A 90 35.04 -19.91 15.33
CA ARG A 90 34.03 -20.32 16.33
C ARG A 90 33.09 -19.17 16.73
N ASN A 91 33.57 -17.93 16.69
CA ASN A 91 32.85 -16.75 17.19
C ASN A 91 32.35 -15.82 16.06
N TYR A 92 32.30 -16.29 14.82
CA TYR A 92 32.11 -15.45 13.63
C TYR A 92 30.81 -14.63 13.63
N ARG A 93 29.81 -15.06 14.41
CA ARG A 93 28.54 -14.33 14.61
C ARG A 93 28.71 -13.01 15.34
N LYS A 94 29.83 -12.82 16.04
CA LYS A 94 30.20 -11.57 16.74
C LYS A 94 31.06 -10.69 15.85
N ALA A 95 32.12 -11.26 15.29
CA ALA A 95 33.05 -10.56 14.41
C ALA A 95 33.79 -11.57 13.52
N PHE A 96 34.08 -11.15 12.30
CA PHE A 96 35.07 -11.81 11.46
C PHE A 96 35.71 -10.82 10.49
N VAL A 97 36.96 -11.07 10.10
CA VAL A 97 37.73 -10.24 9.16
C VAL A 97 38.10 -11.01 7.89
N HIS A 98 38.75 -10.35 6.94
CA HIS A 98 39.10 -10.94 5.65
C HIS A 98 40.40 -11.73 5.72
N ALA A 99 41.39 -11.20 6.44
CA ALA A 99 42.70 -11.83 6.55
C ALA A 99 43.39 -11.50 7.87
N PHE A 100 44.35 -12.36 8.22
CA PHE A 100 45.31 -12.12 9.28
C PHE A 100 46.73 -12.11 8.73
N VAL A 101 47.59 -11.33 9.37
CA VAL A 101 49.01 -11.22 9.04
C VAL A 101 49.84 -11.33 10.30
N ASP A 102 50.90 -12.15 10.26
CA ASP A 102 51.96 -12.19 11.28
C ASP A 102 53.35 -12.02 10.63
N ASP A 103 54.42 -12.27 11.38
CA ASP A 103 55.80 -12.14 10.91
C ASP A 103 56.21 -13.16 9.83
N SER A 104 55.39 -14.20 9.62
CA SER A 104 55.72 -15.33 8.75
C SER A 104 54.66 -15.65 7.68
N ARG A 105 53.39 -15.28 7.90
CA ARG A 105 52.25 -15.68 7.08
C ARG A 105 51.24 -14.56 6.84
N VAL A 106 50.58 -14.65 5.70
CA VAL A 106 49.41 -13.85 5.33
C VAL A 106 48.30 -14.85 4.96
N ILE A 107 47.21 -14.88 5.73
CA ILE A 107 46.13 -15.87 5.52
C ILE A 107 44.81 -15.15 5.30
N GLU A 108 44.28 -15.25 4.08
CA GLU A 108 42.96 -14.77 3.69
C GLU A 108 41.90 -15.85 3.97
N ILE A 109 40.97 -15.56 4.87
CA ILE A 109 39.96 -16.51 5.38
C ILE A 109 38.54 -16.18 4.93
N HIS A 110 38.35 -15.01 4.32
CA HIS A 110 37.09 -14.60 3.69
C HIS A 110 37.38 -13.79 2.44
N SER A 111 36.65 -14.06 1.36
CA SER A 111 36.85 -13.36 0.08
C SER A 111 36.57 -11.86 0.23
N PRO A 112 37.52 -10.98 -0.13
CA PRO A 112 37.36 -9.52 -0.09
C PRO A 112 36.29 -8.96 -1.04
N ASN A 113 35.71 -9.79 -1.91
CA ASN A 113 34.56 -9.40 -2.73
C ASN A 113 33.26 -9.25 -1.93
N TYR A 114 33.22 -9.78 -0.71
CA TYR A 114 32.11 -9.66 0.23
C TYR A 114 32.59 -8.93 1.48
N GLY A 115 31.71 -8.20 2.15
CA GLY A 115 32.04 -7.53 3.40
C GLY A 115 32.19 -8.50 4.57
N ALA A 116 32.85 -8.04 5.63
CA ALA A 116 33.02 -8.77 6.88
C ALA A 116 32.55 -7.95 8.09
N TRP A 117 32.49 -8.55 9.28
CA TRP A 117 32.10 -7.87 10.51
C TRP A 117 33.32 -7.47 11.34
N GLY A 118 34.10 -6.49 10.83
CA GLY A 118 35.39 -6.12 11.41
C GLY A 118 35.44 -4.78 12.15
N ALA A 119 34.64 -3.77 11.77
CA ALA A 119 34.78 -2.42 12.34
C ALA A 119 33.45 -1.66 12.51
N GLY A 120 32.38 -2.38 12.89
CA GLY A 120 31.04 -1.81 13.03
C GLY A 120 30.32 -1.59 11.70
N SER A 121 29.00 -1.43 11.77
CA SER A 121 28.12 -1.53 10.59
C SER A 121 28.41 -0.52 9.48
N ALA A 122 28.98 0.64 9.82
CA ALA A 122 29.31 1.68 8.85
C ALA A 122 30.52 1.30 7.97
N ALA A 123 31.58 0.73 8.57
CA ALA A 123 32.78 0.30 7.86
C ALA A 123 32.61 -1.07 7.19
N ASN A 124 31.85 -1.99 7.82
CA ASN A 124 31.58 -3.34 7.28
C ASN A 124 30.95 -3.33 5.89
N GLN A 125 30.21 -2.25 5.55
CA GLN A 125 29.59 -2.08 4.23
C GLN A 125 30.53 -1.43 3.19
N ARG A 126 31.79 -1.13 3.55
CA ARG A 126 32.70 -0.32 2.74
C ARG A 126 34.08 -0.94 2.55
N PHE A 127 34.63 -1.59 3.57
CA PHE A 127 36.06 -1.85 3.64
C PHE A 127 36.41 -3.32 3.82
N VAL A 128 37.56 -3.70 3.26
CA VAL A 128 38.27 -4.92 3.64
C VAL A 128 38.85 -4.72 5.04
N HIS A 129 38.94 -5.78 5.83
CA HIS A 129 39.38 -5.76 7.24
C HIS A 129 40.52 -6.75 7.39
N ILE A 130 41.67 -6.29 7.87
CA ILE A 130 42.90 -7.09 7.94
C ILE A 130 43.52 -6.93 9.32
N GLU A 131 43.71 -8.04 10.00
CA GLU A 131 44.20 -8.12 11.37
C GLU A 131 45.71 -8.35 11.41
N LEU A 132 46.43 -7.51 12.16
CA LEU A 132 47.83 -7.73 12.50
C LEU A 132 47.93 -8.51 13.83
N VAL A 133 48.54 -9.69 13.78
CA VAL A 133 48.82 -10.51 14.96
C VAL A 133 50.02 -9.93 15.72
N ARG A 134 49.92 -9.83 17.05
CA ARG A 134 51.01 -9.29 17.86
C ARG A 134 52.19 -10.27 17.94
N VAL A 135 53.42 -9.74 17.97
CA VAL A 135 54.67 -10.50 18.01
C VAL A 135 55.56 -10.06 19.17
N LYS A 136 56.72 -10.71 19.34
CA LYS A 136 57.52 -10.62 20.58
C LYS A 136 58.89 -9.99 20.42
N THR A 137 59.46 -9.94 19.21
CA THR A 137 60.77 -9.32 18.94
C THR A 137 60.68 -8.25 17.86
N PHE A 138 61.69 -7.37 17.81
CA PHE A 138 61.76 -6.29 16.82
C PHE A 138 61.79 -6.83 15.39
N GLU A 139 62.56 -7.89 15.13
CA GLU A 139 62.67 -8.49 13.80
C GLU A 139 61.35 -9.13 13.38
N GLN A 140 60.63 -9.77 14.31
CA GLN A 140 59.28 -10.25 14.04
C GLN A 140 58.34 -9.09 13.74
N PHE A 141 58.42 -7.99 14.49
CA PHE A 141 57.58 -6.83 14.27
C PHE A 141 57.82 -6.24 12.89
N ALA A 142 59.07 -5.98 12.53
CA ALA A 142 59.46 -5.50 11.20
C ALA A 142 58.97 -6.41 10.07
N ARG A 143 59.16 -7.74 10.19
CA ARG A 143 58.63 -8.70 9.20
C ARG A 143 57.10 -8.68 9.13
N SER A 144 56.41 -8.57 10.27
CA SER A 144 54.94 -8.51 10.30
C SER A 144 54.41 -7.24 9.63
N ILE A 145 55.05 -6.08 9.86
CA ILE A 145 54.74 -4.81 9.21
C ILE A 145 55.03 -4.87 7.70
N ASN A 146 56.14 -5.51 7.30
CA ASN A 146 56.47 -5.75 5.89
C ASN A 146 55.38 -6.55 5.17
N ASN A 147 54.95 -7.67 5.76
CA ASN A 147 53.87 -8.52 5.25
C ASN A 147 52.54 -7.76 5.20
N TYR A 148 52.24 -7.02 6.26
CA TYR A 148 50.98 -6.32 6.45
C TYR A 148 50.79 -5.19 5.45
N ALA A 149 51.83 -4.35 5.30
CA ALA A 149 51.83 -3.27 4.33
C ALA A 149 51.76 -3.80 2.89
N ALA A 150 52.46 -4.90 2.58
CA ALA A 150 52.43 -5.51 1.24
C ALA A 150 51.04 -6.05 0.90
N TYR A 151 50.40 -6.74 1.84
CA TYR A 151 49.07 -7.30 1.60
C TYR A 151 48.01 -6.19 1.46
N ILE A 152 48.06 -5.15 2.32
CA ILE A 152 47.18 -3.97 2.18
C ILE A 152 47.38 -3.26 0.84
N ALA A 153 48.62 -3.02 0.41
CA ALA A 153 48.92 -2.45 -0.90
C ALA A 153 48.35 -3.30 -2.04
N SER A 154 48.50 -4.63 -1.96
CA SER A 154 47.94 -5.56 -2.94
C SER A 154 46.40 -5.51 -3.01
N MET A 155 45.72 -5.31 -1.88
CA MET A 155 44.26 -5.18 -1.83
C MET A 155 43.80 -3.88 -2.49
N LEU A 156 44.44 -2.76 -2.16
CA LEU A 156 44.15 -1.48 -2.81
C LEU A 156 44.37 -1.58 -4.32
N TYR A 157 45.44 -2.24 -4.76
CA TYR A 157 45.77 -2.43 -6.18
C TYR A 157 44.75 -3.30 -6.90
N ARG A 158 44.37 -4.43 -6.27
CA ARG A 158 43.36 -5.37 -6.76
C ARG A 158 42.04 -4.66 -7.05
N TYR A 159 41.63 -3.75 -6.17
CA TYR A 159 40.35 -3.03 -6.27
C TYR A 159 40.42 -1.67 -6.96
N ASN A 160 41.56 -1.30 -7.56
CA ASN A 160 41.75 -0.01 -8.23
C ASN A 160 41.51 1.17 -7.27
N LEU A 161 42.10 1.12 -6.09
CA LEU A 161 42.00 2.15 -5.07
C LEU A 161 43.37 2.79 -4.87
N PRO A 162 43.50 4.13 -4.92
CA PRO A 162 44.75 4.79 -4.57
C PRO A 162 45.06 4.58 -3.08
N VAL A 163 46.29 4.84 -2.64
CA VAL A 163 46.61 4.93 -1.20
C VAL A 163 46.28 6.33 -0.71
N ILE A 164 45.19 6.48 0.05
CA ILE A 164 44.77 7.75 0.64
C ILE A 164 44.48 7.49 2.11
N ASP A 165 45.28 8.12 2.97
CA ASP A 165 45.09 8.06 4.42
C ASP A 165 43.83 8.82 4.85
N ALA A 166 42.96 8.13 5.60
CA ALA A 166 41.74 8.69 6.15
C ALA A 166 41.90 9.26 7.57
N GLU A 167 43.05 9.06 8.24
CA GLU A 167 43.25 9.35 9.67
C GLU A 167 42.91 10.79 10.07
N LYS A 168 43.20 11.76 9.19
CA LYS A 168 42.96 13.18 9.46
C LYS A 168 41.64 13.70 8.89
N THR A 169 41.12 13.09 7.84
CA THR A 169 40.04 13.67 7.02
C THR A 169 38.72 12.92 7.07
N GLY A 170 38.72 11.67 7.53
CA GLY A 170 37.57 10.78 7.38
C GLY A 170 37.24 10.45 5.92
N SER A 171 38.19 10.66 5.01
CA SER A 171 38.03 10.42 3.59
C SER A 171 39.31 9.84 3.01
N GLY A 172 39.27 8.55 2.68
CA GLY A 172 40.39 7.86 2.08
C GLY A 172 40.05 6.40 1.81
N THR A 173 41.07 5.63 1.52
CA THR A 173 41.03 4.21 1.15
C THR A 173 41.86 3.36 2.10
N LEU A 174 42.72 3.96 2.91
CA LEU A 174 43.44 3.30 3.99
C LEU A 174 43.00 3.92 5.32
N TRP A 175 42.49 3.07 6.20
CA TRP A 175 41.85 3.47 7.45
C TRP A 175 42.46 2.69 8.61
N SER A 176 42.72 3.35 9.74
CA SER A 176 42.83 2.65 11.01
C SER A 176 41.42 2.39 11.59
N HIS A 177 41.30 1.47 12.54
CA HIS A 177 40.04 1.32 13.27
C HIS A 177 39.71 2.58 14.09
N LYS A 178 40.72 3.29 14.59
CA LYS A 178 40.56 4.62 15.22
C LYS A 178 39.90 5.64 14.28
N ALA A 179 40.32 5.72 13.02
CA ALA A 179 39.71 6.60 12.03
C ALA A 179 38.24 6.21 11.78
N VAL A 180 37.93 4.91 11.73
CA VAL A 180 36.53 4.44 11.64
C VAL A 180 35.73 4.93 12.85
N THR A 181 36.24 4.76 14.07
CA THR A 181 35.60 5.26 15.30
C THR A 181 35.32 6.76 15.22
N ASN A 182 36.31 7.56 14.81
CA ASN A 182 36.22 9.01 14.80
C ASN A 182 35.26 9.56 13.73
N PHE A 183 35.24 8.96 12.53
CA PHE A 183 34.52 9.54 11.38
C PHE A 183 33.26 8.80 10.96
N LEU A 184 33.18 7.48 11.22
CA LEU A 184 32.04 6.65 10.83
C LEU A 184 31.22 6.16 12.03
N GLY A 185 31.85 6.06 13.21
CA GLY A 185 31.25 5.58 14.45
C GLY A 185 30.83 4.11 14.40
N ARG A 186 29.93 3.70 15.31
CA ARG A 186 29.44 2.31 15.45
C ARG A 186 30.49 1.28 15.88
N THR A 187 31.63 1.77 16.35
CA THR A 187 32.72 1.06 17.03
C THR A 187 33.44 2.07 17.94
N THR A 188 34.22 1.60 18.91
CA THR A 188 34.96 2.42 19.87
C THR A 188 36.45 2.08 19.91
N HIS A 189 36.90 1.17 19.05
CA HIS A 189 38.27 0.70 19.06
C HIS A 189 39.23 1.74 18.48
N LYS A 190 40.52 1.62 18.83
CA LYS A 190 41.57 2.64 18.53
C LYS A 190 42.82 2.06 17.89
N ASP A 191 42.77 0.79 17.52
CA ASP A 191 43.84 0.08 16.86
C ASP A 191 44.13 0.59 15.45
N PRO A 192 45.36 0.39 14.92
CA PRO A 192 46.51 -0.31 15.54
C PRO A 192 47.46 0.62 16.33
N HIS A 193 47.09 1.88 16.56
CA HIS A 193 47.97 2.95 17.08
C HIS A 193 48.75 2.55 18.34
N GLY A 194 48.05 2.09 19.38
CA GLY A 194 48.70 1.72 20.65
C GLY A 194 49.57 0.47 20.58
N TYR A 195 49.46 -0.35 19.52
CA TYR A 195 50.40 -1.45 19.29
C TYR A 195 51.64 -0.97 18.55
N PHE A 196 51.49 -0.10 17.55
CA PHE A 196 52.62 0.51 16.85
C PHE A 196 53.52 1.31 17.80
N GLU A 197 52.92 2.10 18.71
CA GLU A 197 53.67 2.91 19.69
C GLU A 197 54.61 2.08 20.58
N LYS A 198 54.31 0.79 20.83
CA LYS A 198 55.17 -0.10 21.63
C LYS A 198 56.49 -0.47 20.94
N TRP A 199 56.58 -0.23 19.65
CA TRP A 199 57.72 -0.59 18.80
C TRP A 199 58.39 0.66 18.20
N ASP A 200 58.17 1.82 18.81
CA ASP A 200 58.63 3.12 18.29
C ASP A 200 58.19 3.34 16.82
N TYR A 201 56.98 2.85 16.51
CA TYR A 201 56.36 2.92 15.19
C TYR A 201 55.01 3.65 15.29
N ASN A 202 54.52 4.20 14.17
CA ASN A 202 53.29 4.97 14.14
C ASN A 202 52.56 4.84 12.80
N TRP A 203 51.34 5.37 12.76
CA TRP A 203 50.47 5.27 11.59
C TRP A 203 51.04 5.95 10.34
N ASN A 204 51.73 7.08 10.47
CA ASN A 204 52.30 7.78 9.31
C ASN A 204 53.41 6.95 8.67
N GLN A 205 54.30 6.35 9.48
CA GLN A 205 55.34 5.43 9.00
C GLN A 205 54.73 4.22 8.29
N PHE A 206 53.62 3.69 8.82
CA PHE A 206 52.89 2.58 8.20
C PHE A 206 52.30 2.97 6.85
N VAL A 207 51.63 4.12 6.76
CA VAL A 207 51.06 4.65 5.51
C VAL A 207 52.15 4.85 4.45
N GLN A 208 53.31 5.39 4.85
CA GLN A 208 54.47 5.56 3.96
C GLN A 208 54.92 4.21 3.39
N LEU A 209 55.06 3.17 4.24
CA LEU A 209 55.46 1.85 3.78
C LEU A 209 54.43 1.22 2.83
N VAL A 210 53.13 1.37 3.13
CA VAL A 210 52.05 0.92 2.21
C VAL A 210 52.16 1.63 0.87
N MET A 211 52.38 2.95 0.87
CA MET A 211 52.56 3.75 -0.35
C MET A 211 53.75 3.25 -1.17
N MET A 212 54.92 3.07 -0.54
CA MET A 212 56.12 2.57 -1.21
C MET A 212 55.87 1.22 -1.87
N LYS A 213 55.24 0.28 -1.16
CA LYS A 213 54.90 -1.05 -1.70
C LYS A 213 53.88 -0.97 -2.82
N TYR A 214 52.92 -0.06 -2.72
CA TYR A 214 51.92 0.16 -3.75
C TYR A 214 52.53 0.72 -5.05
N GLN A 215 53.51 1.61 -4.94
CA GLN A 215 54.24 2.18 -6.09
C GLN A 215 55.13 1.16 -6.81
N GLN A 216 55.54 0.09 -6.11
CA GLN A 216 56.30 -1.02 -6.70
C GLN A 216 55.42 -2.01 -7.49
N LEU A 217 54.09 -1.90 -7.39
CA LEU A 217 53.17 -2.75 -8.14
C LEU A 217 53.11 -2.31 -9.62
N PRO A 218 52.90 -3.26 -10.55
CA PRO A 218 52.98 -2.96 -11.97
C PRO A 218 51.88 -2.01 -12.43
N ASP A 219 52.19 -1.20 -13.44
CA ASP A 219 51.22 -0.37 -14.13
C ASP A 219 50.08 -1.22 -14.71
N LYS A 220 48.89 -0.61 -14.80
CA LYS A 220 47.67 -1.32 -15.16
C LYS A 220 46.65 -0.39 -15.80
N GLU A 221 46.06 -0.82 -16.91
CA GLU A 221 44.91 -0.17 -17.53
C GLU A 221 43.74 -1.15 -17.62
N ALA A 222 42.52 -0.69 -17.33
CA ALA A 222 41.31 -1.51 -17.41
C ALA A 222 40.07 -0.71 -17.78
N ASN A 223 39.13 -1.37 -18.45
CA ASN A 223 37.79 -0.82 -18.68
C ASN A 223 36.99 -0.79 -17.38
N THR A 224 36.14 0.22 -17.23
CA THR A 224 35.22 0.35 -16.11
C THR A 224 33.91 0.98 -16.57
N ASN A 225 32.83 0.73 -15.83
CA ASN A 225 31.53 1.35 -16.08
C ASN A 225 31.10 2.13 -14.85
N ARG A 226 31.52 3.39 -14.76
CA ARG A 226 31.18 4.26 -13.64
C ARG A 226 30.62 5.58 -14.16
N LEU A 227 29.93 6.28 -13.27
CA LEU A 227 29.60 7.69 -13.47
C LEU A 227 30.44 8.52 -12.50
N GLY A 228 30.90 9.68 -12.97
CA GLY A 228 31.82 10.54 -12.24
C GLY A 228 31.42 12.02 -12.29
N GLN A 229 31.68 12.74 -11.19
CA GLN A 229 31.49 14.19 -11.09
C GLN A 229 32.78 14.82 -10.57
N VAL A 230 33.38 15.72 -11.36
CA VAL A 230 34.65 16.38 -11.03
C VAL A 230 34.42 17.35 -9.87
N ARG A 231 35.30 17.28 -8.85
CA ARG A 231 35.14 18.03 -7.59
C ARG A 231 35.37 19.52 -7.74
N SER A 232 36.29 19.92 -8.62
CA SER A 232 36.75 21.31 -8.75
C SER A 232 37.04 21.66 -10.20
N SER A 233 36.75 22.91 -10.59
CA SER A 233 37.12 23.44 -11.90
C SER A 233 38.65 23.53 -12.08
N ASN A 234 39.41 23.51 -10.99
CA ASN A 234 40.88 23.49 -11.02
C ASN A 234 41.48 22.07 -11.10
N ALA A 235 40.66 21.02 -11.07
CA ALA A 235 41.14 19.65 -11.24
C ALA A 235 41.90 19.51 -12.56
N ALA A 236 43.01 18.78 -12.54
CA ALA A 236 43.83 18.56 -13.72
C ALA A 236 43.19 17.50 -14.62
N ILE A 237 43.02 17.84 -15.90
CA ILE A 237 42.59 16.94 -16.96
C ILE A 237 43.74 16.78 -17.95
N PHE A 238 44.10 15.55 -18.26
CA PHE A 238 45.21 15.20 -19.15
C PHE A 238 44.62 14.54 -20.40
N GLN A 239 45.09 14.90 -21.60
CA GLN A 239 44.72 14.12 -22.80
C GLN A 239 45.39 12.75 -22.75
N ASN A 240 46.61 12.70 -22.22
CA ASN A 240 47.32 11.47 -21.94
C ASN A 240 47.85 11.49 -20.50
N TYR A 241 47.46 10.50 -19.69
CA TYR A 241 47.75 10.50 -18.24
C TYR A 241 49.24 10.40 -17.91
N ASN A 242 50.06 9.86 -18.83
CA ASN A 242 51.51 9.72 -18.66
C ASN A 242 52.28 10.90 -19.29
N ASP A 243 51.61 11.92 -19.82
CA ASP A 243 52.22 13.12 -20.39
C ASP A 243 51.67 14.39 -19.72
N SER A 244 52.45 14.90 -18.78
CA SER A 244 52.16 16.11 -18.02
C SER A 244 52.00 17.37 -18.89
N SER A 245 52.57 17.41 -20.10
CA SER A 245 52.44 18.54 -21.04
C SER A 245 51.01 18.69 -21.58
N THR A 246 50.23 17.60 -21.56
CA THR A 246 48.82 17.59 -21.98
C THR A 246 47.86 18.08 -20.90
N ARG A 247 48.37 18.57 -19.77
CA ARG A 247 47.59 19.03 -18.63
C ARG A 247 46.81 20.30 -18.95
N THR A 248 45.51 20.24 -18.69
CA THR A 248 44.57 21.37 -18.72
C THR A 248 43.76 21.41 -17.43
N LYS A 249 43.09 22.54 -17.15
CA LYS A 249 42.12 22.61 -16.05
C LYS A 249 40.76 22.09 -16.52
N ALA A 250 40.06 21.36 -15.66
CA ALA A 250 38.70 20.87 -15.93
C ALA A 250 37.74 21.99 -16.35
N GLY A 251 37.91 23.18 -15.76
CA GLY A 251 37.11 24.36 -16.06
C GLY A 251 35.67 24.25 -15.58
N THR A 252 34.90 25.32 -15.77
CA THR A 252 33.49 25.34 -15.37
C THR A 252 32.65 24.38 -16.20
N ALA A 253 33.07 24.05 -17.43
CA ALA A 253 32.37 23.14 -18.33
C ALA A 253 32.19 21.74 -17.73
N ASN A 254 33.21 21.21 -17.04
CA ASN A 254 33.26 19.83 -16.57
C ASN A 254 32.84 19.60 -15.11
N ILE A 255 32.46 20.65 -14.40
CA ILE A 255 31.87 20.56 -13.06
C ILE A 255 30.34 20.68 -13.09
N ASN A 256 29.69 20.27 -12.00
CA ASN A 256 28.24 20.29 -11.83
C ASN A 256 27.47 19.50 -12.90
N LYS A 257 28.14 18.56 -13.58
CA LYS A 257 27.58 17.60 -14.54
C LYS A 257 28.14 16.22 -14.25
N THR A 258 27.44 15.21 -14.72
CA THR A 258 27.82 13.81 -14.60
C THR A 258 28.44 13.33 -15.91
N LEU A 259 29.59 12.70 -15.80
CA LEU A 259 30.37 12.16 -16.92
C LEU A 259 30.44 10.64 -16.80
N PHE A 260 30.61 9.96 -17.93
CA PHE A 260 30.95 8.55 -17.94
C PHE A 260 32.43 8.38 -17.63
N VAL A 261 32.76 7.41 -16.80
CA VAL A 261 34.12 6.95 -16.56
C VAL A 261 34.27 5.60 -17.25
N LYS A 262 35.12 5.56 -18.28
CA LYS A 262 35.21 4.42 -19.21
C LYS A 262 36.40 3.52 -18.96
N LYS A 263 37.50 4.10 -18.50
CA LYS A 263 38.72 3.40 -18.19
C LYS A 263 39.34 3.93 -16.91
N LEU A 264 40.20 3.12 -16.34
CA LEU A 264 41.12 3.50 -15.29
C LEU A 264 42.54 3.11 -15.70
N ALA A 265 43.51 3.89 -15.25
CA ALA A 265 44.93 3.62 -15.42
C ALA A 265 45.64 3.85 -14.08
N LEU A 266 46.47 2.90 -13.66
CA LEU A 266 47.36 3.03 -12.54
C LEU A 266 48.79 3.11 -13.08
N VAL A 267 49.46 4.23 -12.82
CA VAL A 267 50.85 4.47 -13.20
C VAL A 267 51.61 4.98 -12.00
N GLU A 268 52.71 4.30 -11.64
CA GLU A 268 53.58 4.70 -10.52
C GLU A 268 52.79 4.97 -9.22
N GLY A 269 51.79 4.13 -8.94
CA GLY A 269 50.90 4.27 -7.78
C GLY A 269 49.85 5.39 -7.86
N GLN A 270 49.74 6.13 -8.96
CA GLN A 270 48.71 7.15 -9.18
C GLN A 270 47.58 6.61 -10.06
N LEU A 271 46.36 6.59 -9.52
CA LEU A 271 45.17 6.18 -10.26
C LEU A 271 44.54 7.34 -11.03
N TYR A 272 44.23 7.10 -12.30
CA TYR A 272 43.55 8.00 -13.22
C TYR A 272 42.26 7.38 -13.77
N TYR A 273 41.30 8.22 -14.13
CA TYR A 273 40.02 7.86 -14.74
C TYR A 273 39.82 8.60 -16.06
N LEU A 274 39.46 7.88 -17.12
CA LEU A 274 39.12 8.47 -18.42
C LEU A 274 37.65 8.90 -18.45
N LEU A 275 37.44 10.20 -18.62
CA LEU A 275 36.12 10.84 -18.64
C LEU A 275 35.59 11.03 -20.07
N SER A 276 34.28 10.82 -20.24
CA SER A 276 33.57 11.03 -21.52
C SER A 276 32.15 11.57 -21.30
N GLU A 277 31.66 12.36 -22.25
CA GLU A 277 30.26 12.83 -22.24
C GLU A 277 29.27 11.82 -22.82
N GLN A 278 29.74 10.72 -23.43
CA GLN A 278 28.89 9.74 -24.09
C GLN A 278 29.19 8.30 -23.68
N THR A 279 28.27 7.40 -24.04
CA THR A 279 28.38 5.99 -23.74
C THR A 279 29.33 5.20 -24.65
N GLY A 280 29.65 5.70 -25.86
CA GLY A 280 30.49 5.03 -26.88
C GLY A 280 32.00 5.22 -26.68
N GLY A 281 32.78 4.21 -27.07
CA GLY A 281 34.23 4.10 -26.85
C GLY A 281 35.11 5.08 -27.65
N GLU A 282 36.41 4.93 -27.45
CA GLU A 282 37.52 5.90 -27.62
C GLU A 282 37.65 6.66 -28.95
N ASN A 283 36.86 6.32 -29.98
CA ASN A 283 36.95 6.93 -31.31
C ASN A 283 35.91 8.04 -31.56
N GLY A 284 35.40 8.68 -30.51
CA GLY A 284 34.34 9.69 -30.58
C GLY A 284 34.76 11.06 -30.04
N ASN A 285 34.40 12.11 -30.77
CA ASN A 285 34.67 13.54 -30.59
C ASN A 285 34.18 14.19 -29.25
N ARG A 286 34.08 13.43 -28.15
CA ARG A 286 33.53 13.85 -26.83
C ARG A 286 34.24 13.23 -25.61
N THR A 287 35.44 12.68 -25.79
CA THR A 287 36.35 12.38 -24.68
C THR A 287 36.74 13.69 -24.00
N VAL A 288 36.62 13.74 -22.66
CA VAL A 288 37.02 14.91 -21.87
C VAL A 288 38.51 14.83 -21.53
N GLY A 289 38.98 13.64 -21.16
CA GLY A 289 40.38 13.37 -20.80
C GLY A 289 40.49 12.57 -19.50
N TRP A 290 41.72 12.30 -19.10
CA TRP A 290 42.07 11.60 -17.87
C TRP A 290 42.13 12.54 -16.67
N VAL A 291 41.56 12.13 -15.55
CA VAL A 291 41.59 12.87 -14.27
C VAL A 291 42.15 11.99 -13.17
N LYS A 292 42.86 12.56 -12.20
CA LYS A 292 43.26 11.81 -11.00
C LYS A 292 42.02 11.35 -10.23
N ALA A 293 42.04 10.11 -9.74
CA ALA A 293 40.92 9.54 -8.99
C ALA A 293 40.53 10.36 -7.74
N GLY A 294 41.49 11.04 -7.10
CA GLY A 294 41.25 11.92 -5.96
C GLY A 294 40.47 13.20 -6.28
N ASP A 295 40.48 13.64 -7.55
CA ASP A 295 39.84 14.88 -8.01
C ASP A 295 38.38 14.67 -8.49
N ILE A 296 37.89 13.43 -8.43
CA ILE A 296 36.56 13.06 -8.90
C ILE A 296 35.82 12.24 -7.83
N ILE A 297 34.49 12.35 -7.81
CA ILE A 297 33.63 11.42 -7.08
C ILE A 297 33.05 10.48 -8.13
N SER A 298 33.20 9.17 -7.96
CA SER A 298 32.67 8.19 -8.92
C SER A 298 31.96 7.01 -8.25
N TYR A 299 30.92 6.51 -8.91
CA TYR A 299 30.16 5.35 -8.49
C TYR A 299 30.01 4.34 -9.63
N PRO A 300 30.03 3.02 -9.33
CA PRO A 300 29.73 2.02 -10.33
C PRO A 300 28.34 2.26 -10.92
N ASN A 301 28.22 2.08 -12.23
CA ASN A 301 26.96 2.08 -12.94
C ASN A 301 26.68 0.66 -13.45
N ALA A 302 25.52 0.11 -13.12
CA ALA A 302 25.11 -1.20 -13.57
C ALA A 302 23.72 -1.15 -14.20
N ALA A 303 23.56 -1.82 -15.35
CA ALA A 303 22.25 -2.08 -15.89
C ALA A 303 21.52 -3.09 -14.98
N VAL A 304 20.27 -2.79 -14.61
CA VAL A 304 19.47 -3.64 -13.73
C VAL A 304 18.38 -4.36 -14.51
N ASP A 305 17.63 -3.61 -15.34
CA ASP A 305 16.45 -4.10 -16.02
C ASP A 305 16.14 -3.23 -17.25
N GLN A 306 15.66 -3.84 -18.32
CA GLN A 306 15.21 -3.15 -19.55
C GLN A 306 13.71 -3.34 -19.83
N ARG A 307 13.00 -4.09 -18.98
CA ARG A 307 11.56 -4.35 -19.15
C ARG A 307 10.76 -3.07 -18.94
N ALA A 308 9.72 -2.92 -19.77
CA ALA A 308 8.78 -1.84 -19.63
C ALA A 308 7.98 -1.99 -18.32
N LYS A 309 7.85 -0.89 -17.56
CA LYS A 309 7.02 -0.82 -16.35
C LYS A 309 6.42 0.55 -16.17
N THR A 310 5.30 0.63 -15.47
CA THR A 310 4.62 1.89 -15.19
C THR A 310 4.59 2.15 -13.70
N LEU A 311 5.18 3.28 -13.30
CA LEU A 311 5.10 3.79 -11.93
C LEU A 311 4.45 5.19 -11.96
N TYR A 312 4.27 5.80 -10.79
CA TYR A 312 3.53 7.05 -10.63
C TYR A 312 4.37 8.06 -9.87
N PHE A 313 4.41 9.31 -10.32
CA PHE A 313 5.20 10.35 -9.67
C PHE A 313 4.67 10.67 -8.28
N THR A 314 5.54 10.69 -7.28
CA THR A 314 5.20 11.15 -5.92
C THR A 314 4.96 12.66 -5.84
N GLY A 315 5.44 13.41 -6.84
CA GLY A 315 5.47 14.87 -6.88
C GLY A 315 6.74 15.50 -6.30
N LYS A 316 7.73 14.69 -5.92
CA LYS A 316 9.00 15.14 -5.34
C LYS A 316 10.16 14.91 -6.31
N GLY A 317 11.25 15.66 -6.14
CA GLY A 317 12.49 15.50 -6.90
C GLY A 317 12.47 16.16 -8.27
N SER A 318 13.51 15.83 -9.05
CA SER A 318 13.81 16.39 -10.38
C SER A 318 14.06 15.26 -11.37
N ALA A 319 14.02 15.58 -12.66
CA ALA A 319 14.36 14.64 -13.73
C ALA A 319 15.65 15.09 -14.44
N TYR A 320 16.49 14.14 -14.82
CA TYR A 320 17.85 14.39 -15.31
C TYR A 320 18.09 13.78 -16.69
N SER A 321 19.06 14.29 -17.44
CA SER A 321 19.46 13.75 -18.75
C SER A 321 20.24 12.43 -18.62
N ILE A 322 20.82 12.17 -17.45
CA ILE A 322 21.62 11.00 -17.09
C ILE A 322 21.28 10.53 -15.67
N ALA A 323 21.45 9.23 -15.39
CA ALA A 323 21.34 8.71 -14.03
C ALA A 323 22.37 9.40 -13.11
N TRP A 324 22.01 9.66 -11.85
CA TRP A 324 22.85 10.43 -10.92
C TRP A 324 23.26 11.82 -11.45
N GLY A 325 22.42 12.43 -12.28
CA GLY A 325 22.65 13.76 -12.84
C GLY A 325 22.88 14.84 -11.76
N ALA A 326 23.79 15.77 -12.07
CA ALA A 326 24.08 16.95 -11.26
C ALA A 326 23.29 18.17 -11.77
N LYS A 327 23.59 19.35 -11.23
CA LYS A 327 22.83 20.60 -11.49
C LYS A 327 22.68 20.93 -12.98
N LYS A 328 23.70 20.69 -13.81
CA LYS A 328 23.64 20.93 -15.26
C LYS A 328 22.92 19.83 -16.04
N ASP A 329 22.70 18.68 -15.43
CA ASP A 329 21.99 17.56 -16.06
C ASP A 329 20.47 17.63 -15.82
N VAL A 330 19.99 18.62 -15.07
CA VAL A 330 18.57 18.77 -14.77
C VAL A 330 17.79 19.11 -16.04
N VAL A 331 16.83 18.26 -16.39
CA VAL A 331 15.90 18.45 -17.51
C VAL A 331 14.58 19.06 -17.01
N ILE A 332 14.14 18.65 -15.82
CA ILE A 332 12.93 19.15 -15.15
C ILE A 332 13.27 19.44 -13.70
N ASN A 333 13.19 20.71 -13.31
CA ASN A 333 13.56 21.18 -11.98
C ASN A 333 12.67 20.62 -10.86
N SER A 334 11.36 20.48 -11.10
CA SER A 334 10.41 20.01 -10.09
C SER A 334 9.38 19.07 -10.69
N LEU A 335 9.19 17.92 -10.04
CA LEU A 335 8.20 16.91 -10.42
C LEU A 335 6.81 17.16 -9.81
N SER A 336 6.58 18.27 -9.09
CA SER A 336 5.34 18.54 -8.36
C SER A 336 4.10 18.54 -9.24
N ILE A 337 4.16 19.15 -10.42
CA ILE A 337 3.04 19.21 -11.37
C ILE A 337 2.68 17.84 -11.98
N TYR A 338 3.61 16.88 -11.87
CA TYR A 338 3.44 15.52 -12.36
C TYR A 338 2.89 14.59 -11.29
N LYS A 339 2.65 15.06 -10.06
CA LYS A 339 2.14 14.24 -8.96
C LYS A 339 0.96 13.36 -9.40
N ASP A 340 1.05 12.09 -9.05
CA ASP A 340 0.09 11.02 -9.36
C ASP A 340 -0.05 10.68 -10.85
N ARG A 341 0.69 11.33 -11.77
CA ARG A 341 0.74 10.93 -13.18
C ARG A 341 1.55 9.66 -13.35
N GLU A 342 1.19 8.86 -14.34
CA GLU A 342 1.98 7.71 -14.73
C GLU A 342 3.29 8.12 -15.40
N PHE A 343 4.34 7.33 -15.16
CA PHE A 343 5.64 7.38 -15.80
C PHE A 343 5.95 6.02 -16.40
N LYS A 344 6.14 5.97 -17.71
CA LYS A 344 6.47 4.76 -18.44
C LYS A 344 7.99 4.61 -18.50
N ILE A 345 8.47 3.57 -17.86
CA ILE A 345 9.89 3.25 -17.68
C ILE A 345 10.28 2.23 -18.74
N ASN A 346 11.45 2.43 -19.36
CA ASN A 346 12.02 1.53 -20.36
C ASN A 346 13.47 1.12 -20.07
N LYS A 347 14.07 1.60 -18.97
CA LYS A 347 15.38 1.15 -18.49
C LYS A 347 15.52 1.44 -17.00
N THR A 348 16.25 0.59 -16.30
CA THR A 348 16.62 0.74 -14.90
C THR A 348 18.13 0.58 -14.77
N GLU A 349 18.76 1.54 -14.12
CA GLU A 349 20.18 1.51 -13.78
C GLU A 349 20.36 1.64 -12.26
N LYS A 350 21.46 1.07 -11.76
CA LYS A 350 21.92 1.24 -10.38
C LYS A 350 23.21 2.03 -10.43
N VAL A 351 23.21 3.20 -9.80
CA VAL A 351 24.39 4.05 -9.63
C VAL A 351 24.73 4.12 -8.15
N GLY A 352 25.84 3.51 -7.76
CA GLY A 352 26.12 3.25 -6.34
C GLY A 352 24.98 2.45 -5.72
N ASN A 353 24.38 2.93 -4.63
CA ASN A 353 23.22 2.27 -4.01
C ASN A 353 21.85 2.77 -4.52
N ASN A 354 21.82 3.70 -5.47
CA ASN A 354 20.59 4.33 -5.93
C ASN A 354 20.07 3.68 -7.21
N ILE A 355 18.79 3.33 -7.23
CA ILE A 355 18.09 2.90 -8.44
C ILE A 355 17.54 4.11 -9.17
N TRP A 356 17.78 4.15 -10.48
CA TRP A 356 17.34 5.19 -11.40
C TRP A 356 16.52 4.57 -12.54
N TYR A 357 15.41 5.22 -12.88
CA TYR A 357 14.52 4.80 -13.94
C TYR A 357 14.56 5.78 -15.10
N ARG A 358 14.74 5.24 -16.30
CA ARG A 358 14.68 5.99 -17.57
C ARG A 358 13.30 5.86 -18.19
N GLY A 359 12.80 6.97 -18.73
CA GLY A 359 11.58 7.01 -19.54
C GLY A 359 11.51 8.28 -20.36
N SER A 360 10.36 8.53 -20.99
CA SER A 360 10.10 9.76 -21.74
C SER A 360 9.16 10.67 -20.95
N LEU A 361 9.48 11.96 -20.87
CA LEU A 361 8.66 12.99 -20.24
C LEU A 361 8.72 14.25 -21.09
N ASN A 362 7.56 14.74 -21.57
CA ASN A 362 7.44 15.85 -22.52
C ASN A 362 8.33 15.66 -23.77
N GLY A 363 8.38 14.46 -24.33
CA GLY A 363 9.20 14.13 -25.51
C GLY A 363 10.70 14.01 -25.23
N LYS A 364 11.17 14.28 -24.00
CA LYS A 364 12.59 14.16 -23.62
C LYS A 364 12.84 12.84 -22.90
N THR A 365 13.98 12.21 -23.18
CA THR A 365 14.46 11.09 -22.37
C THR A 365 14.98 11.62 -21.04
N VAL A 366 14.47 11.08 -19.94
CA VAL A 366 14.85 11.51 -18.59
C VAL A 366 15.09 10.33 -17.65
N TRP A 367 15.91 10.57 -16.64
CA TRP A 367 16.22 9.69 -15.52
C TRP A 367 15.65 10.26 -14.23
N ILE A 368 14.95 9.43 -13.47
CA ILE A 368 14.35 9.78 -12.19
C ILE A 368 14.76 8.75 -11.15
N GLN A 369 15.21 9.22 -9.98
CA GLN A 369 15.55 8.32 -8.87
C GLN A 369 14.29 7.59 -8.39
N SER A 370 14.42 6.29 -8.14
CA SER A 370 13.31 5.40 -7.79
C SER A 370 12.45 5.88 -6.62
N ILE A 371 13.04 6.53 -5.62
CA ILE A 371 12.34 7.07 -4.43
C ILE A 371 11.28 8.13 -4.77
N TYR A 372 11.34 8.72 -5.97
CA TYR A 372 10.38 9.72 -6.43
C TYR A 372 9.21 9.13 -7.22
N LEU A 373 9.18 7.81 -7.39
CA LEU A 373 8.10 7.08 -8.05
C LEU A 373 7.48 6.05 -7.10
N GLY A 374 6.16 5.86 -7.19
CA GLY A 374 5.39 4.89 -6.42
C GLY A 374 4.57 3.96 -7.32
N ALA A 375 4.15 2.82 -6.78
CA ALA A 375 3.27 1.89 -7.48
C ALA A 375 1.80 2.31 -7.38
N LYS A 376 0.99 1.91 -8.37
CA LYS A 376 -0.48 1.92 -8.29
C LYS A 376 -0.97 0.54 -7.87
N VAL A 377 -1.80 0.49 -6.83
CA VAL A 377 -2.43 -0.75 -6.37
C VAL A 377 -3.91 -0.69 -6.71
N GLU A 378 -4.38 -1.59 -7.57
CA GLU A 378 -5.79 -1.70 -7.94
C GLU A 378 -6.46 -2.89 -7.25
N ARG A 379 -7.75 -2.73 -6.91
CA ARG A 379 -8.57 -3.79 -6.31
C ARG A 379 -10.03 -3.63 -6.70
N THR A 380 -10.75 -4.75 -6.71
CA THR A 380 -12.20 -4.75 -6.86
C THR A 380 -12.86 -4.14 -5.62
N THR A 381 -14.07 -3.62 -5.79
CA THR A 381 -14.89 -3.10 -4.69
C THR A 381 -16.36 -3.14 -5.12
N SER A 382 -17.28 -2.92 -4.19
CA SER A 382 -18.70 -2.75 -4.51
C SER A 382 -19.28 -1.63 -3.69
N ARG A 383 -19.41 -0.46 -4.32
CA ARG A 383 -19.94 0.76 -3.70
C ARG A 383 -20.86 1.49 -4.66
N LEU A 384 -21.70 2.36 -4.11
CA LEU A 384 -22.35 3.45 -4.84
C LEU A 384 -21.72 4.77 -4.40
N GLY A 385 -21.52 5.66 -5.35
CA GLY A 385 -20.90 6.96 -5.13
C GLY A 385 -21.72 8.10 -5.74
N ARG A 386 -21.67 9.25 -5.07
CA ARG A 386 -22.23 10.52 -5.55
C ARG A 386 -21.13 11.57 -5.53
N ILE A 387 -20.97 12.28 -6.64
CA ILE A 387 -20.00 13.37 -6.74
C ILE A 387 -20.43 14.54 -5.86
N SER A 388 -19.50 15.08 -5.07
CA SER A 388 -19.79 16.10 -4.07
C SER A 388 -20.22 17.44 -4.67
N ASN A 389 -19.61 17.88 -5.78
CA ASN A 389 -19.97 19.13 -6.46
C ASN A 389 -19.49 19.13 -7.94
N GLY A 390 -19.86 20.17 -8.70
CA GLY A 390 -19.59 20.25 -10.13
C GLY A 390 -18.12 20.51 -10.52
N SER A 391 -17.29 21.00 -9.60
CA SER A 391 -15.88 21.31 -9.90
C SER A 391 -14.95 20.10 -9.78
N VAL A 392 -15.47 18.98 -9.26
CA VAL A 392 -14.72 17.72 -9.12
C VAL A 392 -14.18 17.26 -10.48
N LYS A 393 -12.89 16.92 -10.49
CA LYS A 393 -12.18 16.43 -11.68
C LYS A 393 -12.40 14.92 -11.83
N ILE A 394 -12.77 14.51 -13.03
CA ILE A 394 -12.90 13.12 -13.43
C ILE A 394 -11.78 12.82 -14.43
N PHE A 395 -10.91 11.89 -14.05
CA PHE A 395 -9.71 11.54 -14.78
C PHE A 395 -9.94 10.30 -15.64
N LYS A 396 -9.60 10.36 -16.94
CA LYS A 396 -9.51 9.14 -17.76
C LYS A 396 -8.42 8.19 -17.23
N THR A 397 -7.25 8.77 -16.94
CA THR A 397 -6.11 8.10 -16.31
C THR A 397 -5.72 8.91 -15.08
N ILE A 398 -5.55 8.25 -13.92
CA ILE A 398 -5.23 8.90 -12.64
C ILE A 398 -4.07 9.88 -12.79
N GLY A 399 -4.26 11.11 -12.30
CA GLY A 399 -3.27 12.17 -12.28
C GLY A 399 -3.00 12.84 -13.63
N ASN A 400 -3.28 12.18 -14.76
CA ASN A 400 -3.04 12.73 -16.09
C ASN A 400 -4.04 13.84 -16.40
N PRO A 401 -3.61 15.10 -16.69
CA PRO A 401 -4.51 16.18 -17.09
C PRO A 401 -5.14 15.97 -18.46
N GLU A 402 -4.51 15.20 -19.34
CA GLU A 402 -5.08 14.89 -20.66
C GLU A 402 -6.32 14.00 -20.51
N GLY A 403 -7.45 14.46 -21.04
CA GLY A 403 -8.73 13.76 -20.91
C GLY A 403 -9.39 13.91 -19.54
N VAL A 404 -8.97 14.88 -18.72
CA VAL A 404 -9.73 15.26 -17.52
C VAL A 404 -10.96 16.07 -17.93
N ILE A 405 -12.10 15.72 -17.37
CA ILE A 405 -13.33 16.49 -17.48
C ILE A 405 -13.76 16.99 -16.10
N GLN A 406 -14.41 18.15 -16.04
CA GLN A 406 -15.13 18.58 -14.84
C GLN A 406 -16.47 17.84 -14.76
N ALA A 407 -16.87 17.44 -13.56
CA ALA A 407 -18.12 16.72 -13.34
C ALA A 407 -19.33 17.51 -13.84
N GLY A 408 -19.35 18.83 -13.57
CA GLY A 408 -20.38 19.76 -13.99
C GLY A 408 -21.78 19.39 -13.50
N SER A 409 -22.80 20.00 -14.09
CA SER A 409 -24.19 19.61 -13.83
C SER A 409 -24.48 18.21 -14.37
N ALA A 410 -23.82 17.75 -15.44
CA ALA A 410 -24.08 16.44 -16.05
C ALA A 410 -23.87 15.24 -15.07
N ASN A 411 -22.90 15.36 -14.16
CA ASN A 411 -22.52 14.25 -13.26
C ASN A 411 -22.77 14.53 -11.76
N THR A 412 -23.25 15.71 -11.39
CA THR A 412 -23.73 15.98 -10.02
C THR A 412 -25.15 15.47 -9.81
N ASP A 413 -25.54 15.27 -8.56
CA ASP A 413 -26.90 14.84 -8.19
C ASP A 413 -27.33 13.52 -8.87
N LYS A 414 -26.35 12.64 -9.12
CA LYS A 414 -26.48 11.36 -9.80
C LYS A 414 -25.67 10.30 -9.08
N ILE A 415 -26.18 9.07 -9.03
CA ILE A 415 -25.50 7.91 -8.46
C ILE A 415 -24.73 7.13 -9.51
N PHE A 416 -23.49 6.78 -9.15
CA PHE A 416 -22.57 5.95 -9.92
C PHE A 416 -22.26 4.67 -9.18
N TYR A 417 -22.07 3.59 -9.93
CA TYR A 417 -21.49 2.36 -9.44
C TYR A 417 -19.97 2.48 -9.38
N ILE A 418 -19.38 1.95 -8.31
CA ILE A 418 -17.93 1.86 -8.14
C ILE A 418 -17.60 0.39 -7.94
N LYS A 419 -17.05 -0.22 -8.99
CA LYS A 419 -16.66 -1.65 -8.99
C LYS A 419 -15.14 -1.87 -8.95
N LYS A 420 -14.37 -0.78 -9.02
CA LYS A 420 -12.91 -0.79 -8.98
C LYS A 420 -12.39 0.44 -8.24
N GLN A 421 -11.33 0.27 -7.46
CA GLN A 421 -10.62 1.33 -6.76
C GLN A 421 -9.11 1.19 -6.96
N ALA A 422 -8.38 2.28 -6.79
CA ALA A 422 -6.93 2.32 -6.90
C ALA A 422 -6.34 3.18 -5.77
N THR A 423 -5.13 2.83 -5.33
CA THR A 423 -4.33 3.66 -4.42
C THR A 423 -3.03 4.06 -5.12
N VAL A 424 -2.76 5.36 -5.17
CA VAL A 424 -1.55 5.97 -5.75
C VAL A 424 -1.00 6.99 -4.75
N ASN A 425 0.26 6.84 -4.35
CA ASN A 425 0.93 7.73 -3.36
C ASN A 425 0.11 7.96 -2.08
N GLY A 426 -0.59 6.93 -1.58
CA GLY A 426 -1.45 7.01 -0.40
C GLY A 426 -2.86 7.58 -0.64
N ALA A 427 -3.14 8.18 -1.80
CA ALA A 427 -4.46 8.67 -2.15
C ALA A 427 -5.32 7.57 -2.82
N ALA A 428 -6.56 7.41 -2.35
CA ALA A 428 -7.51 6.46 -2.92
C ALA A 428 -8.39 7.12 -3.99
N TYR A 429 -8.57 6.43 -5.11
CA TYR A 429 -9.39 6.81 -6.25
C TYR A 429 -10.45 5.74 -6.54
N TYR A 430 -11.62 6.16 -6.98
CA TYR A 430 -12.74 5.30 -7.37
C TYR A 430 -13.03 5.45 -8.86
N LEU A 431 -13.20 4.31 -9.54
CA LEU A 431 -13.63 4.28 -10.93
C LEU A 431 -15.16 4.36 -10.98
N LEU A 432 -15.68 5.50 -11.41
CA LEU A 432 -17.12 5.74 -11.55
C LEU A 432 -17.64 5.07 -12.83
N SER A 433 -18.79 4.42 -12.72
CA SER A 433 -19.53 3.86 -13.84
C SER A 433 -21.02 4.13 -13.74
N SER A 434 -21.67 4.33 -14.88
CA SER A 434 -23.13 4.42 -15.01
C SER A 434 -23.82 3.06 -14.91
N GLN A 435 -23.07 1.96 -15.04
CA GLN A 435 -23.54 0.57 -14.97
C GLN A 435 -22.81 -0.18 -13.84
N PRO A 436 -23.34 -1.30 -13.32
CA PRO A 436 -22.69 -2.09 -12.29
C PRO A 436 -21.48 -2.89 -12.83
N SER A 437 -20.54 -2.21 -13.48
CA SER A 437 -19.36 -2.78 -14.15
C SER A 437 -18.17 -1.83 -14.01
N SER A 438 -16.96 -2.38 -13.92
CA SER A 438 -15.71 -1.63 -14.00
C SER A 438 -15.21 -1.43 -15.44
N VAL A 439 -15.99 -1.85 -16.44
CA VAL A 439 -15.60 -1.82 -17.86
C VAL A 439 -16.69 -1.16 -18.72
N LYS A 440 -17.96 -1.56 -18.53
CA LYS A 440 -19.09 -0.99 -19.25
C LYS A 440 -19.58 0.28 -18.56
N GLY A 441 -19.89 1.32 -19.34
CA GLY A 441 -20.45 2.57 -18.83
C GLY A 441 -19.50 3.41 -17.96
N VAL A 442 -18.19 3.15 -18.05
CA VAL A 442 -17.15 3.85 -17.29
C VAL A 442 -17.15 5.34 -17.61
N ILE A 443 -17.13 6.15 -16.56
CA ILE A 443 -17.08 7.61 -16.65
C ILE A 443 -15.65 8.10 -16.39
N GLY A 444 -14.96 7.52 -15.41
CA GLY A 444 -13.56 7.82 -15.10
C GLY A 444 -13.23 7.72 -13.62
N TRP A 445 -11.96 7.99 -13.29
CA TRP A 445 -11.43 7.97 -11.94
C TRP A 445 -11.66 9.29 -11.22
N VAL A 446 -12.09 9.23 -9.96
CA VAL A 446 -12.26 10.40 -9.10
C VAL A 446 -11.59 10.11 -7.76
N LYS A 447 -11.00 11.12 -7.12
CA LYS A 447 -10.48 10.96 -5.75
C LYS A 447 -11.62 10.59 -4.81
N SER A 448 -11.38 9.61 -3.95
CA SER A 448 -12.40 9.13 -3.01
C SER A 448 -12.93 10.21 -2.07
N THR A 449 -12.12 11.21 -1.74
CA THR A 449 -12.48 12.37 -0.91
C THR A 449 -13.44 13.36 -1.60
N ASP A 450 -13.53 13.31 -2.93
CA ASP A 450 -14.41 14.17 -3.74
C ASP A 450 -15.80 13.53 -3.97
N LEU A 451 -16.08 12.45 -3.23
CA LEU A 451 -17.26 11.62 -3.36
C LEU A 451 -17.87 11.34 -1.97
N ALA A 452 -19.20 11.39 -1.88
CA ALA A 452 -19.91 10.60 -0.88
C ALA A 452 -20.05 9.17 -1.41
N SER A 453 -19.72 8.15 -0.61
CA SER A 453 -19.88 6.75 -1.05
C SER A 453 -20.25 5.79 0.06
N HIS A 454 -21.06 4.80 -0.29
CA HIS A 454 -21.50 3.73 0.63
C HIS A 454 -21.26 2.36 0.01
N THR A 455 -21.02 1.36 0.86
CA THR A 455 -20.95 -0.04 0.45
C THR A 455 -22.25 -0.48 -0.21
N HIS A 456 -22.15 -1.33 -1.23
CA HIS A 456 -23.28 -1.79 -2.03
C HIS A 456 -23.31 -3.32 -2.09
N VAL A 457 -24.36 -3.92 -1.53
CA VAL A 457 -24.48 -5.36 -1.35
C VAL A 457 -25.85 -5.85 -1.83
N GLY A 458 -25.86 -6.92 -2.62
CA GLY A 458 -27.09 -7.65 -2.95
C GLY A 458 -27.56 -8.47 -1.75
N VAL A 459 -28.84 -8.37 -1.41
CA VAL A 459 -29.43 -9.12 -0.28
C VAL A 459 -30.10 -10.39 -0.79
N ASP A 460 -31.08 -10.26 -1.69
CA ASP A 460 -31.80 -11.38 -2.26
C ASP A 460 -32.54 -10.98 -3.56
N GLN A 461 -32.98 -11.97 -4.33
CA GLN A 461 -33.81 -11.81 -5.53
C GLN A 461 -35.23 -12.37 -5.35
N GLU A 462 -35.67 -12.54 -4.11
CA GLU A 462 -36.95 -13.15 -3.82
C GLU A 462 -38.11 -12.23 -4.21
N ALA A 463 -39.13 -12.80 -4.83
CA ALA A 463 -40.36 -12.07 -5.14
C ALA A 463 -41.13 -11.75 -3.86
N LYS A 464 -41.37 -10.46 -3.58
CA LYS A 464 -42.14 -10.02 -2.41
C LYS A 464 -43.27 -9.09 -2.83
N LEU A 465 -44.47 -9.29 -2.28
CA LEU A 465 -45.57 -8.33 -2.43
C LEU A 465 -45.61 -7.39 -1.23
N MET A 466 -45.38 -6.11 -1.49
CA MET A 466 -45.42 -5.03 -0.50
C MET A 466 -46.52 -4.02 -0.87
N TYR A 467 -46.82 -3.09 0.03
CA TYR A 467 -47.75 -1.99 -0.19
C TYR A 467 -47.07 -0.65 0.05
N LEU A 468 -47.33 0.32 -0.81
CA LEU A 468 -46.74 1.64 -0.68
C LEU A 468 -47.42 2.44 0.44
N THR A 469 -46.61 3.10 1.26
CA THR A 469 -47.11 3.97 2.35
C THR A 469 -47.67 5.30 1.85
N GLY A 470 -47.25 5.72 0.65
CA GLY A 470 -47.51 7.05 0.09
C GLY A 470 -46.40 8.07 0.40
N ASN A 471 -45.43 7.71 1.23
CA ASN A 471 -44.34 8.60 1.64
C ASN A 471 -43.13 8.45 0.71
N GLY A 472 -42.34 9.53 0.61
CA GLY A 472 -41.08 9.55 -0.14
C GLY A 472 -41.25 9.50 -1.66
N GLY A 473 -40.14 9.26 -2.35
CA GLY A 473 -40.06 9.11 -3.80
C GLY A 473 -39.50 7.74 -4.22
N SER A 474 -39.27 7.57 -5.52
CA SER A 474 -38.61 6.40 -6.09
C SER A 474 -37.54 6.78 -7.10
N TYR A 475 -36.60 5.87 -7.32
CA TYR A 475 -35.37 6.17 -8.06
C TYR A 475 -35.02 5.08 -9.08
N SER A 476 -34.17 5.40 -10.04
CA SER A 476 -33.65 4.47 -11.05
C SER A 476 -32.51 3.59 -10.50
N LYS A 477 -31.88 4.02 -9.39
CA LYS A 477 -30.86 3.29 -8.62
C LYS A 477 -31.16 3.40 -7.12
N PRO A 478 -30.75 2.43 -6.28
CA PRO A 478 -30.89 2.59 -4.84
C PRO A 478 -29.98 3.72 -4.36
N TRP A 479 -30.36 4.38 -3.27
CA TRP A 479 -29.70 5.61 -2.79
C TRP A 479 -29.70 6.75 -3.82
N GLY A 480 -30.65 6.72 -4.77
CA GLY A 480 -30.78 7.70 -5.85
C GLY A 480 -30.91 9.14 -5.36
N SER A 481 -30.38 10.06 -6.16
CA SER A 481 -30.48 11.51 -5.94
C SER A 481 -31.43 12.15 -6.97
N GLY A 482 -31.49 13.47 -7.07
CA GLY A 482 -32.47 14.17 -7.91
C GLY A 482 -32.48 13.71 -9.37
N LYS A 483 -31.32 13.54 -10.03
CA LYS A 483 -31.28 13.01 -11.42
C LYS A 483 -31.61 11.53 -11.56
N ASP A 484 -31.57 10.76 -10.47
CA ASP A 484 -32.02 9.38 -10.48
C ASP A 484 -33.51 9.26 -10.16
N THR A 485 -34.22 10.36 -9.88
CA THR A 485 -35.64 10.35 -9.51
C THR A 485 -36.51 9.84 -10.66
N VAL A 486 -37.34 8.84 -10.38
CA VAL A 486 -38.38 8.35 -11.30
C VAL A 486 -39.75 8.93 -10.93
N TYR A 487 -40.08 8.93 -9.63
CA TYR A 487 -41.26 9.57 -9.09
C TYR A 487 -40.87 10.42 -7.88
N LYS A 488 -41.08 11.74 -7.97
CA LYS A 488 -40.75 12.69 -6.89
C LYS A 488 -41.54 12.43 -5.61
N THR A 489 -42.78 11.96 -5.74
CA THR A 489 -43.64 11.59 -4.61
C THR A 489 -44.44 10.33 -4.91
N LEU A 490 -44.62 9.50 -3.89
CA LEU A 490 -45.41 8.27 -3.94
C LEU A 490 -46.85 8.45 -3.42
N SER A 491 -47.27 9.67 -3.09
CA SER A 491 -48.58 9.96 -2.47
C SER A 491 -49.76 9.39 -3.25
N LYS A 492 -49.77 9.60 -4.56
CA LYS A 492 -50.76 9.06 -5.52
C LYS A 492 -50.77 7.53 -5.64
N TYR A 493 -49.73 6.86 -5.15
CA TYR A 493 -49.65 5.40 -5.13
C TYR A 493 -49.86 4.83 -3.72
N LYS A 494 -50.33 5.63 -2.75
CA LYS A 494 -50.63 5.16 -1.39
C LYS A 494 -51.52 3.93 -1.42
N ASN A 495 -51.13 2.92 -0.64
CA ASN A 495 -51.78 1.61 -0.51
C ASN A 495 -51.81 0.76 -1.79
N LYS A 496 -51.18 1.19 -2.90
CA LYS A 496 -51.01 0.34 -4.08
C LYS A 496 -50.01 -0.78 -3.81
N GLU A 497 -50.20 -1.89 -4.50
CA GLU A 497 -49.29 -3.04 -4.48
C GLU A 497 -47.98 -2.71 -5.19
N PHE A 498 -46.87 -3.16 -4.60
CA PHE A 498 -45.53 -3.06 -5.15
C PHE A 498 -44.88 -4.45 -5.14
N LYS A 499 -44.65 -4.98 -6.34
CA LYS A 499 -44.05 -6.30 -6.55
C LYS A 499 -42.55 -6.15 -6.62
N VAL A 500 -41.89 -6.52 -5.53
CA VAL A 500 -40.42 -6.51 -5.38
C VAL A 500 -39.84 -7.74 -6.05
N ASN A 501 -38.72 -7.57 -6.75
CA ASN A 501 -37.96 -8.65 -7.38
C ASN A 501 -36.45 -8.61 -7.10
N LEU A 502 -35.96 -7.64 -6.31
CA LEU A 502 -34.59 -7.57 -5.86
C LEU A 502 -34.52 -6.68 -4.62
N THR A 503 -33.72 -7.11 -3.65
CA THR A 503 -33.43 -6.38 -2.43
C THR A 503 -31.93 -6.10 -2.39
N GLU A 504 -31.56 -4.85 -2.16
CA GLU A 504 -30.16 -4.42 -2.03
C GLU A 504 -29.99 -3.57 -0.77
N LYS A 505 -28.77 -3.57 -0.25
CA LYS A 505 -28.35 -2.74 0.87
C LYS A 505 -27.32 -1.73 0.39
N VAL A 506 -27.55 -0.46 0.70
CA VAL A 506 -26.60 0.64 0.45
C VAL A 506 -26.26 1.27 1.79
N GLY A 507 -25.01 1.09 2.23
CA GLY A 507 -24.64 1.39 3.62
C GLY A 507 -25.48 0.54 4.59
N ASN A 508 -26.28 1.21 5.42
CA ASN A 508 -27.22 0.55 6.35
C ASN A 508 -28.64 0.43 5.82
N ASP A 509 -28.95 1.10 4.71
CA ASP A 509 -30.31 1.24 4.20
C ASP A 509 -30.68 0.09 3.27
N VAL A 510 -31.88 -0.45 3.47
CA VAL A 510 -32.47 -1.48 2.60
C VAL A 510 -33.33 -0.82 1.53
N TRP A 511 -33.12 -1.22 0.29
CA TRP A 511 -33.82 -0.74 -0.89
C TRP A 511 -34.47 -1.91 -1.63
N TYR A 512 -35.69 -1.69 -2.10
CA TYR A 512 -36.45 -2.67 -2.87
C TYR A 512 -36.62 -2.21 -4.30
N ARG A 513 -36.23 -3.06 -5.25
CA ARG A 513 -36.51 -2.88 -6.66
C ARG A 513 -37.79 -3.61 -7.04
N GLY A 514 -38.63 -2.97 -7.84
CA GLY A 514 -39.84 -3.57 -8.37
C GLY A 514 -40.41 -2.78 -9.53
N SER A 515 -41.55 -3.21 -10.06
CA SER A 515 -42.28 -2.48 -11.10
C SER A 515 -43.38 -1.61 -10.48
N LEU A 516 -43.43 -0.34 -10.87
CA LEU A 516 -44.48 0.60 -10.51
C LEU A 516 -44.92 1.34 -11.78
N ASN A 517 -46.19 1.15 -12.17
CA ASN A 517 -46.78 1.74 -13.38
C ASN A 517 -45.93 1.53 -14.65
N GLY A 518 -45.46 0.30 -14.86
CA GLY A 518 -44.65 -0.09 -16.02
C GLY A 518 -43.15 0.27 -15.92
N LYS A 519 -42.72 1.02 -14.91
CA LYS A 519 -41.32 1.40 -14.71
C LYS A 519 -40.65 0.58 -13.62
N THR A 520 -39.42 0.15 -13.84
CA THR A 520 -38.57 -0.42 -12.79
C THR A 520 -38.07 0.70 -11.89
N VAL A 521 -38.34 0.59 -10.59
CA VAL A 521 -37.99 1.61 -9.59
C VAL A 521 -37.39 0.99 -8.33
N TRP A 522 -36.55 1.76 -7.66
CA TRP A 522 -36.04 1.52 -6.32
C TRP A 522 -36.78 2.39 -5.31
N ILE A 523 -37.27 1.76 -4.25
CA ILE A 523 -37.99 2.43 -3.15
C ILE A 523 -37.34 2.04 -1.83
N HIS A 524 -37.09 3.03 -0.98
CA HIS A 524 -36.51 2.81 0.34
C HIS A 524 -37.45 1.97 1.21
N SER A 525 -36.88 1.08 2.02
CA SER A 525 -37.65 0.14 2.84
C SER A 525 -38.66 0.80 3.79
N SER A 526 -38.38 2.01 4.28
CA SER A 526 -39.32 2.77 5.14
C SER A 526 -40.58 3.27 4.41
N HIS A 527 -40.58 3.28 3.07
CA HIS A 527 -41.70 3.77 2.27
C HIS A 527 -42.64 2.65 1.81
N VAL A 528 -42.34 1.41 2.19
CA VAL A 528 -43.19 0.24 1.93
C VAL A 528 -43.57 -0.46 3.23
N LYS A 529 -44.67 -1.23 3.19
CA LYS A 529 -45.14 -2.05 4.31
C LYS A 529 -45.59 -3.42 3.81
N LYS A 530 -45.40 -4.45 4.64
CA LYS A 530 -45.79 -5.84 4.33
C LYS A 530 -47.30 -6.06 4.34
N THR A 531 -48.04 -5.21 5.05
CA THR A 531 -49.47 -5.36 5.29
C THR A 531 -50.25 -4.12 4.90
N LEU A 532 -51.51 -4.32 4.50
CA LEU A 532 -52.44 -3.23 4.21
C LEU A 532 -53.76 -3.45 4.93
N GLU A 533 -54.04 -2.68 5.98
CA GLU A 533 -55.30 -2.76 6.73
C GLU A 533 -56.33 -1.74 6.24
N SER A 534 -57.61 -2.12 6.33
CA SER A 534 -58.76 -1.26 6.08
C SER A 534 -59.94 -1.62 6.99
N THR A 535 -60.91 -0.72 7.10
CA THR A 535 -62.16 -1.00 7.81
C THR A 535 -63.04 -1.95 6.99
N THR A 536 -63.85 -2.72 7.69
CA THR A 536 -64.91 -3.54 7.10
C THR A 536 -66.03 -3.71 8.12
N SER A 537 -67.18 -4.22 7.72
CA SER A 537 -68.25 -4.58 8.66
C SER A 537 -68.85 -5.91 8.24
N ARG A 538 -68.38 -6.97 8.90
CA ARG A 538 -68.81 -8.34 8.67
C ARG A 538 -69.02 -9.08 9.98
N LEU A 539 -69.72 -10.20 9.92
CA LEU A 539 -69.70 -11.24 10.94
C LEU A 539 -69.01 -12.47 10.36
N GLY A 540 -68.23 -13.16 11.20
CA GLY A 540 -67.47 -14.35 10.82
C GLY A 540 -67.73 -15.52 11.77
N ILE A 541 -67.82 -16.73 11.22
CA ILE A 541 -67.80 -17.99 11.96
C ILE A 541 -66.59 -18.79 11.49
N ILE A 542 -65.85 -19.33 12.45
CA ILE A 542 -64.65 -20.15 12.22
C ILE A 542 -65.07 -21.56 11.79
N LYS A 543 -64.50 -22.05 10.69
CA LYS A 543 -64.87 -23.34 10.08
C LYS A 543 -64.48 -24.57 10.89
N ASN A 544 -63.32 -24.57 11.55
CA ASN A 544 -62.83 -25.70 12.36
C ASN A 544 -61.86 -25.26 13.48
N SER A 545 -61.53 -26.17 14.40
CA SER A 545 -60.73 -25.89 15.60
C SER A 545 -59.21 -25.79 15.35
N ASN A 546 -58.73 -26.21 14.18
CA ASN A 546 -57.30 -26.29 13.85
C ASN A 546 -56.77 -25.03 13.15
N ILE A 547 -57.61 -24.03 12.91
CA ILE A 547 -57.25 -22.78 12.24
C ILE A 547 -56.28 -21.97 13.11
N LYS A 548 -55.25 -21.41 12.46
CA LYS A 548 -54.29 -20.48 13.07
C LYS A 548 -54.89 -19.08 13.16
N ILE A 549 -54.86 -18.52 14.37
CA ILE A 549 -55.11 -17.10 14.62
C ILE A 549 -53.77 -16.41 14.89
N TYR A 550 -53.49 -15.38 14.10
CA TYR A 550 -52.30 -14.55 14.22
C TYR A 550 -52.56 -13.40 15.19
N LYS A 551 -51.66 -13.19 16.15
CA LYS A 551 -51.81 -12.09 17.13
C LYS A 551 -51.74 -10.73 16.43
N THR A 552 -50.77 -10.57 15.55
CA THR A 552 -50.57 -9.36 14.73
C THR A 552 -50.41 -9.75 13.27
N LEU A 553 -51.09 -9.04 12.38
CA LEU A 553 -51.03 -9.30 10.95
C LEU A 553 -49.60 -9.09 10.43
N GLY A 554 -49.07 -10.07 9.68
CA GLY A 554 -47.69 -10.02 9.16
C GLY A 554 -46.61 -10.44 10.17
N SER A 555 -46.98 -10.76 11.41
CA SER A 555 -46.07 -11.40 12.37
C SER A 555 -46.13 -12.93 12.24
N GLY A 556 -45.06 -13.61 12.67
CA GLY A 556 -45.05 -15.07 12.79
C GLY A 556 -45.83 -15.60 14.00
N SER A 557 -46.25 -14.73 14.93
CA SER A 557 -46.89 -15.14 16.18
C SER A 557 -48.34 -15.55 15.96
N SER A 558 -48.64 -16.83 16.18
CA SER A 558 -49.97 -17.42 16.01
C SER A 558 -50.26 -18.51 17.05
N TYR A 559 -51.53 -18.85 17.20
CA TYR A 559 -52.01 -19.95 18.04
C TYR A 559 -53.18 -20.68 17.36
N LYS A 560 -53.41 -21.94 17.71
CA LYS A 560 -54.59 -22.69 17.24
C LYS A 560 -55.80 -22.28 18.06
N VAL A 561 -56.93 -22.06 17.39
CA VAL A 561 -58.11 -21.49 18.04
C VAL A 561 -58.82 -22.47 19.00
N GLY A 562 -58.76 -23.78 18.74
CA GLY A 562 -59.41 -24.80 19.57
C GLY A 562 -60.94 -24.83 19.43
N SER A 563 -61.58 -25.80 20.10
CA SER A 563 -63.03 -26.02 20.01
C SER A 563 -63.85 -24.90 20.67
N ALA A 564 -63.27 -24.11 21.58
CA ALA A 564 -64.00 -23.07 22.32
C ALA A 564 -64.54 -21.92 21.42
N TYR A 565 -64.00 -21.77 20.21
CA TYR A 565 -64.34 -20.68 19.28
C TYR A 565 -65.08 -21.15 18.02
N THR A 566 -65.13 -22.47 17.74
CA THR A 566 -65.92 -22.98 16.60
C THR A 566 -67.41 -22.76 16.84
N ASN A 567 -68.16 -22.48 15.77
CA ASN A 567 -69.60 -22.19 15.81
C ASN A 567 -70.00 -20.98 16.68
N LYS A 568 -69.05 -20.11 17.05
CA LYS A 568 -69.30 -18.78 17.60
C LYS A 568 -69.18 -17.73 16.51
N VAL A 569 -70.06 -16.74 16.58
CA VAL A 569 -70.05 -15.56 15.73
C VAL A 569 -69.09 -14.52 16.31
N PHE A 570 -68.25 -13.95 15.45
CA PHE A 570 -67.32 -12.86 15.77
C PHE A 570 -67.63 -11.63 14.91
N TYR A 571 -67.43 -10.46 15.49
CA TYR A 571 -67.47 -9.20 14.76
C TYR A 571 -66.15 -8.99 14.03
N ILE A 572 -66.24 -8.58 12.76
CA ILE A 572 -65.09 -8.24 11.93
C ILE A 572 -65.23 -6.76 11.54
N LYS A 573 -64.42 -5.93 12.20
CA LYS A 573 -64.38 -4.46 11.97
C LYS A 573 -63.17 -4.00 11.17
N ARG A 574 -62.20 -4.88 10.98
CA ARG A 574 -61.01 -4.64 10.16
C ARG A 574 -60.71 -5.86 9.30
N GLN A 575 -60.19 -5.58 8.12
CA GLN A 575 -59.58 -6.54 7.22
C GLN A 575 -58.18 -6.07 6.87
N GLY A 576 -57.35 -6.99 6.39
CA GLY A 576 -55.99 -6.67 6.00
C GLY A 576 -55.49 -7.59 4.89
N LYS A 577 -54.61 -7.07 4.05
CA LYS A 577 -53.90 -7.86 3.05
C LYS A 577 -52.48 -8.18 3.50
N LEU A 578 -52.05 -9.42 3.30
CA LEU A 578 -50.67 -9.89 3.49
C LEU A 578 -50.37 -10.90 2.38
N SER A 579 -49.32 -10.63 1.59
CA SER A 579 -48.94 -11.46 0.45
C SER A 579 -50.12 -11.79 -0.48
N GLY A 580 -50.99 -10.80 -0.74
CA GLY A 580 -52.16 -10.91 -1.62
C GLY A 580 -53.38 -11.58 -0.98
N GLN A 581 -53.22 -12.25 0.15
CA GLN A 581 -54.30 -12.91 0.88
C GLN A 581 -55.03 -11.93 1.79
N THR A 582 -56.36 -12.08 1.90
CA THR A 582 -57.19 -11.30 2.81
C THR A 582 -57.27 -11.98 4.18
N TYR A 583 -57.13 -11.18 5.23
CA TYR A 583 -57.28 -11.59 6.61
C TYR A 583 -58.34 -10.72 7.28
N TYR A 584 -59.08 -11.29 8.23
CA TYR A 584 -60.08 -10.60 9.02
C TYR A 584 -59.65 -10.54 10.49
N ARG A 585 -59.85 -9.38 11.11
CA ARG A 585 -59.60 -9.19 12.54
C ARG A 585 -60.86 -9.54 13.33
N LEU A 586 -60.83 -10.66 14.04
CA LEU A 586 -61.93 -11.13 14.87
C LEU A 586 -61.97 -10.36 16.20
N SER A 587 -63.17 -9.95 16.59
CA SER A 587 -63.45 -9.24 17.84
C SER A 587 -64.71 -9.82 18.50
N LYS A 588 -64.73 -9.88 19.83
CA LYS A 588 -65.90 -10.37 20.60
C LYS A 588 -67.07 -9.39 20.55
N ASN A 589 -66.77 -8.08 20.48
CA ASN A 589 -67.76 -7.01 20.63
C ASN A 589 -67.97 -6.23 19.32
N SER A 590 -69.16 -5.63 19.17
CA SER A 590 -69.59 -4.92 17.96
C SER A 590 -68.80 -3.64 17.68
N ASN A 591 -68.23 -2.99 18.71
CA ASN A 591 -67.34 -1.85 18.57
C ASN A 591 -65.89 -2.24 18.16
N GLY A 592 -65.62 -3.54 17.98
CA GLY A 592 -64.28 -4.04 17.63
C GLY A 592 -63.33 -4.23 18.82
N SER A 593 -63.81 -4.08 20.05
CA SER A 593 -63.08 -4.43 21.28
C SER A 593 -63.14 -5.94 21.57
N GLY A 594 -62.29 -6.40 22.49
CA GLY A 594 -62.13 -7.83 22.76
C GLY A 594 -61.52 -8.56 21.57
N MET A 595 -60.41 -8.03 21.04
CA MET A 595 -59.69 -8.60 19.90
C MET A 595 -59.30 -10.05 20.22
N VAL A 596 -59.58 -10.93 19.26
CA VAL A 596 -59.14 -12.34 19.30
C VAL A 596 -57.86 -12.49 18.48
N GLY A 597 -57.85 -11.92 17.27
CA GLY A 597 -56.68 -11.93 16.39
C GLY A 597 -57.07 -11.88 14.92
N TRP A 598 -56.09 -12.10 14.05
CA TRP A 598 -56.23 -12.12 12.60
C TRP A 598 -56.30 -13.55 12.07
N VAL A 599 -57.19 -13.79 11.12
CA VAL A 599 -57.38 -15.11 10.51
C VAL A 599 -57.59 -14.94 9.00
N LYS A 600 -57.15 -15.91 8.19
CA LYS A 600 -57.37 -15.86 6.74
C LYS A 600 -58.86 -15.85 6.45
N SER A 601 -59.29 -15.04 5.48
CA SER A 601 -60.71 -14.94 5.13
C SER A 601 -61.29 -16.26 4.62
N THR A 602 -60.46 -17.09 3.99
CA THR A 602 -60.83 -18.43 3.48
C THR A 602 -61.11 -19.44 4.59
N ASP A 603 -60.58 -19.22 5.79
CA ASP A 603 -60.77 -20.08 6.96
C ASP A 603 -62.06 -19.72 7.74
N LEU A 604 -62.79 -18.72 7.24
CA LEU A 604 -64.05 -18.25 7.81
C LEU A 604 -65.20 -18.43 6.83
N THR A 605 -66.38 -18.69 7.37
CA THR A 605 -67.62 -18.28 6.70
C THR A 605 -67.91 -16.86 7.15
N SER A 606 -68.22 -15.92 6.24
CA SER A 606 -68.49 -14.53 6.64
C SER A 606 -69.57 -13.86 5.81
N ASN A 607 -70.38 -13.02 6.47
CA ASN A 607 -71.45 -12.24 5.85
C ASN A 607 -71.28 -10.75 6.14
N ARG A 608 -71.71 -9.89 5.21
CA ARG A 608 -71.76 -8.44 5.43
C ARG A 608 -72.74 -8.13 6.57
N TYR A 609 -72.37 -7.17 7.41
CA TYR A 609 -73.15 -6.74 8.56
C TYR A 609 -73.41 -5.24 8.50
N THR A 610 -74.69 -4.88 8.39
CA THR A 610 -75.15 -3.50 8.29
C THR A 610 -76.19 -3.23 9.37
N VAL A 611 -76.04 -2.16 10.15
CA VAL A 611 -77.13 -1.70 11.02
C VAL A 611 -78.03 -0.82 10.16
N THR A 612 -79.29 -1.20 10.00
CA THR A 612 -80.23 -0.53 9.11
C THR A 612 -81.11 0.49 9.83
N SER A 613 -81.30 0.34 11.16
CA SER A 613 -82.07 1.30 11.95
C SER A 613 -81.76 1.20 13.44
N PHE A 614 -81.79 2.34 14.13
CA PHE A 614 -81.82 2.46 15.60
C PHE A 614 -83.20 2.91 16.12
N ARG A 615 -84.19 3.08 15.24
CA ARG A 615 -85.54 3.48 15.65
C ARG A 615 -86.22 2.33 16.37
N ALA A 616 -86.76 2.63 17.55
CA ALA A 616 -87.54 1.68 18.32
C ALA A 616 -88.75 1.20 17.51
N LYS A 617 -88.92 -0.12 17.38
CA LYS A 617 -90.08 -0.72 16.71
C LYS A 617 -90.73 -1.74 17.63
N THR A 618 -92.01 -1.52 17.95
CA THR A 618 -92.81 -2.48 18.72
C THR A 618 -93.26 -3.61 17.80
N MET A 619 -93.00 -4.85 18.20
CA MET A 619 -93.29 -6.07 17.44
C MET A 619 -93.85 -7.16 18.37
N ARG A 620 -94.41 -8.22 17.80
CA ARG A 620 -94.91 -9.41 18.52
C ARG A 620 -94.20 -10.66 18.01
N LEU A 621 -93.92 -11.64 18.89
CA LEU A 621 -93.24 -12.88 18.51
C LEU A 621 -94.24 -13.90 17.97
N SER A 622 -93.87 -14.55 16.86
CA SER A 622 -94.66 -15.57 16.15
C SER A 622 -94.59 -16.98 16.76
N SER A 623 -93.93 -17.14 17.92
CA SER A 623 -93.70 -18.39 18.67
C SER A 623 -92.74 -19.43 18.08
N LYS A 624 -91.97 -19.11 17.03
CA LYS A 624 -91.00 -20.03 16.40
C LYS A 624 -89.58 -19.44 16.43
N GLY A 625 -88.59 -20.31 16.63
CA GLY A 625 -87.17 -19.98 16.49
C GLY A 625 -86.44 -19.74 17.81
N SER A 626 -85.19 -19.30 17.70
CA SER A 626 -84.27 -19.08 18.83
C SER A 626 -83.83 -17.63 18.91
N ALA A 627 -83.39 -17.20 20.08
CA ALA A 627 -82.76 -15.90 20.30
C ALA A 627 -81.28 -16.07 20.62
N TYR A 628 -80.47 -15.14 20.12
CA TYR A 628 -79.01 -15.28 20.09
C TYR A 628 -78.32 -14.07 20.72
N SER A 629 -77.13 -14.26 21.27
CA SER A 629 -76.31 -13.17 21.82
C SER A 629 -75.72 -12.26 20.74
N LYS A 630 -75.65 -12.73 19.49
CA LYS A 630 -75.18 -11.98 18.32
C LYS A 630 -76.10 -12.22 17.12
N PRO A 631 -76.23 -11.24 16.21
CA PRO A 631 -76.97 -11.45 14.97
C PRO A 631 -76.22 -12.50 14.11
N TRP A 632 -76.92 -13.12 13.16
CA TRP A 632 -76.52 -14.35 12.43
C TRP A 632 -76.77 -15.67 13.17
N GLY A 633 -76.57 -15.69 14.49
CA GLY A 633 -76.96 -16.80 15.36
C GLY A 633 -76.15 -18.09 15.22
N GLY A 634 -74.91 -18.10 15.68
CA GLY A 634 -74.11 -19.33 15.80
C GLY A 634 -74.71 -20.29 16.82
N THR A 635 -74.46 -21.60 16.68
CA THR A 635 -75.01 -22.61 17.60
C THR A 635 -74.49 -22.44 19.03
N LYS A 636 -73.32 -21.81 19.21
CA LYS A 636 -72.78 -21.42 20.53
C LYS A 636 -73.14 -20.00 20.96
N ASP A 637 -73.91 -19.26 20.16
CA ASP A 637 -74.44 -17.95 20.51
C ASP A 637 -75.92 -18.00 20.93
N VAL A 638 -76.55 -19.18 20.98
CA VAL A 638 -77.95 -19.35 21.42
C VAL A 638 -78.10 -18.96 22.88
N VAL A 639 -79.02 -18.03 23.16
CA VAL A 639 -79.40 -17.60 24.52
C VAL A 639 -80.71 -18.25 24.94
N TYR A 640 -81.69 -18.29 24.04
CA TYR A 640 -82.95 -19.01 24.24
C TYR A 640 -83.17 -19.94 23.04
N ARG A 641 -83.22 -21.26 23.29
CA ARG A 641 -83.38 -22.27 22.25
C ARG A 641 -84.76 -22.23 21.60
N ASP A 642 -85.77 -21.96 22.41
CA ASP A 642 -87.16 -21.85 21.97
C ASP A 642 -87.79 -20.56 22.50
N LEU A 643 -88.57 -19.91 21.64
CA LEU A 643 -89.29 -18.67 21.91
C LEU A 643 -90.79 -18.91 22.10
N ALA A 644 -91.27 -20.16 22.15
CA ALA A 644 -92.68 -20.49 22.33
C ALA A 644 -93.32 -19.85 23.57
N SER A 645 -92.62 -19.83 24.71
CA SER A 645 -93.09 -19.20 25.95
C SER A 645 -93.26 -17.67 25.86
N TYR A 646 -92.76 -17.05 24.80
CA TYR A 646 -92.87 -15.62 24.54
C TYR A 646 -93.87 -15.29 23.40
N LYS A 647 -94.67 -16.27 22.96
CA LYS A 647 -95.71 -16.10 21.92
C LYS A 647 -96.59 -14.88 22.20
N ASN A 648 -96.84 -14.09 21.16
CA ASN A 648 -97.70 -12.88 21.17
C ASN A 648 -97.28 -11.77 22.16
N ARG A 649 -96.20 -11.93 22.93
CA ARG A 649 -95.68 -10.87 23.80
C ARG A 649 -95.17 -9.72 22.93
N LYS A 650 -95.54 -8.49 23.32
CA LYS A 650 -95.01 -7.27 22.70
C LYS A 650 -93.59 -7.04 23.18
N PHE A 651 -92.71 -6.67 22.27
CA PHE A 651 -91.34 -6.26 22.57
C PHE A 651 -90.93 -5.07 21.71
N THR A 652 -89.99 -4.28 22.20
CA THR A 652 -89.44 -3.13 21.48
C THR A 652 -88.07 -3.51 20.93
N ALA A 653 -87.97 -3.66 19.60
CA ALA A 653 -86.69 -3.77 18.92
C ALA A 653 -85.99 -2.42 18.93
N ARG A 654 -84.81 -2.35 19.56
CA ARG A 654 -84.01 -1.11 19.69
C ARG A 654 -82.99 -0.94 18.58
N GLN A 655 -82.68 -2.02 17.87
CA GLN A 655 -81.76 -2.00 16.74
C GLN A 655 -82.22 -3.02 15.70
N THR A 656 -82.18 -2.62 14.42
CA THR A 656 -82.35 -3.54 13.29
C THR A 656 -81.02 -3.64 12.55
N ALA A 657 -80.60 -4.86 12.28
CA ALA A 657 -79.42 -5.13 11.48
C ALA A 657 -79.72 -6.14 10.38
N GLN A 658 -78.92 -6.08 9.32
CA GLN A 658 -78.94 -7.00 8.21
C GLN A 658 -77.63 -7.79 8.21
N VAL A 659 -77.75 -9.12 8.19
CA VAL A 659 -76.62 -10.05 7.99
C VAL A 659 -76.85 -10.80 6.69
N GLY A 660 -76.00 -10.55 5.70
CA GLY A 660 -76.25 -11.04 4.34
C GLY A 660 -77.60 -10.49 3.84
N THR A 661 -78.56 -11.37 3.53
CA THR A 661 -79.92 -11.00 3.11
C THR A 661 -80.93 -11.00 4.27
N THR A 662 -80.54 -11.46 5.46
CA THR A 662 -81.45 -11.69 6.59
C THR A 662 -81.51 -10.49 7.51
N HIS A 663 -82.73 -10.11 7.94
CA HIS A 663 -82.96 -9.07 8.95
C HIS A 663 -82.98 -9.65 10.36
N TRP A 664 -82.40 -8.91 11.29
CA TRP A 664 -82.25 -9.27 12.69
C TRP A 664 -82.66 -8.09 13.57
N TYR A 665 -83.38 -8.37 14.65
CA TYR A 665 -83.87 -7.39 15.60
C TYR A 665 -83.22 -7.60 16.96
N GLN A 666 -82.61 -6.56 17.51
CA GLN A 666 -82.09 -6.56 18.87
C GLN A 666 -83.19 -6.14 19.85
N VAL A 667 -83.46 -6.98 20.83
CA VAL A 667 -84.55 -6.84 21.79
C VAL A 667 -84.05 -7.18 23.19
N THR A 668 -84.79 -6.77 24.22
CA THR A 668 -84.56 -7.22 25.60
C THR A 668 -85.60 -8.27 25.95
N LEU A 669 -85.17 -9.50 26.24
CA LEU A 669 -86.01 -10.61 26.69
C LEU A 669 -85.56 -11.10 28.07
N ALA A 670 -86.46 -11.02 29.05
CA ALA A 670 -86.21 -11.40 30.44
C ALA A 670 -84.88 -10.82 30.98
N GLY A 671 -84.69 -9.51 30.81
CA GLY A 671 -83.49 -8.78 31.25
C GLY A 671 -82.24 -8.95 30.37
N LYS A 672 -82.26 -9.83 29.35
CA LYS A 672 -81.11 -10.06 28.46
C LYS A 672 -81.29 -9.41 27.09
N THR A 673 -80.26 -8.73 26.61
CA THR A 673 -80.20 -8.21 25.24
C THR A 673 -79.86 -9.34 24.26
N VAL A 674 -80.78 -9.62 23.34
CA VAL A 674 -80.67 -10.72 22.37
C VAL A 674 -81.05 -10.27 20.97
N TRP A 675 -80.64 -11.05 19.98
CA TRP A 675 -80.94 -10.89 18.57
C TRP A 675 -81.90 -11.99 18.11
N ILE A 676 -82.96 -11.57 17.43
CA ILE A 676 -83.99 -12.47 16.89
C ILE A 676 -84.04 -12.28 15.38
N LYS A 677 -84.12 -13.40 14.66
CA LYS A 677 -84.25 -13.40 13.20
C LYS A 677 -85.68 -12.96 12.83
N LYS A 678 -85.81 -12.11 11.80
CA LYS A 678 -87.11 -11.76 11.21
C LYS A 678 -87.86 -13.00 10.74
#